data_AF-A0A8H4LXH7-F1
#
_entry.id   AF-A0A8H4LXH7-F1
#
_cell.length_a   1.000
_cell.length_b   1.000
_cell.length_c   1.000
_cell.angle_alpha   90.00
_cell.angle_beta   90.00
_cell.angle_gamma   90.00
#
_symmetry.space_group_name_H-M   'P 1'
#
loop_
_entity.id
_entity.type
_entity.pdbx_description
1 polymer ?
#
loop_
_entity_poly.entity_id
_entity_poly.type
_entity_poly.pdbx_seq_one_letter_code
_entity_poly.pdbx_strand_id
1 'polypeptide(L)'
;MASTAPITTPFTSLLGIRHPVVLAGMARVSGGELAAAVSNAGGLGVIGGFQYTPDQLREIIAEMKANLARPDLPFGIDLALPQIGGSARKTNHDYTGGKLEELIDITIESGARLFVSAIGVPPKHIIDKLHRHGVLVMNMVGHPKHAVKALDLGVDMVCAQGTEGGGHTGDVAGSVLIPAVVEVARRYRPAMLGGSTPALVVAAGGICDGRGLASSLMQGATAVWVGTRFVAAAEAKCSAEHKQAVVECDYDGTERTLVISGRPIRVKPNDYIRRWHKRPQEMQALCDGGVVPLEHDFEEGVDDIDFPHLMGQVAGSIRRVQPAREIVDDMVAGAVEMLNLGGTYLTGGKSKLSTPAVCARLTTRNNPQFPSRVPVVLTVSLLAMDLASSKKRKRNGADTPAAAAAAATKKSKKPAKKPLLKPESPRDDEDDNSASDSGDFAEEEGNEAADGSEPEEEPEAPGSDDDDEVPDALPTDAAVTLPPTTHPQTFEELKLSEKTLKAINEMGFSKMTAIQRNAIPLLLAGKDVLGAAKTGSGKTLAFLIPAIEILSALRFKPRNGTGVIVVSPTRELALQIFGVARELMKHHSQTYGIVIGGANRKAEAEKLSKGVNLLIATPGRLLDHLLNTPFVFKNLKSLVIDEADRILEVGFEDEIRQIVKVLANDDRQTMLFSATQTTKVEDLARISLRPGPLYINVDEEKQYSTVEGLEQGYVLCDAEKRFILLFSFLMRMKQKKKKVIVFFSSCNSVKYYAELLNYIDCPVLDLYGKQKQQKRTNTFFEFSNAEQGILICTDVAARGLDIPAVDFIVQFDPPDNTRDYIHRVGRTARGADGRGRSLLFLQPNEVGFLSHLKTARVPVVEFDFPTNKIKNVQSQLEKLIGKNYYLQQSAKEAFKSYLHAYASHSLRSVYDVHKLDLAKVAKSFGFTTPPRVDVSLGASMGKSKVQGRRSYGSQPRQTLKGGRR
;
A
#
# COMPACT_ATOMS: atom_id res chain seq x y z
N MET A 1 -27.57 21.08 -45.08
CA MET A 1 -26.59 21.62 -44.10
C MET A 1 -27.14 21.35 -42.71
N ALA A 2 -26.33 20.96 -41.74
CA ALA A 2 -26.80 20.82 -40.36
C ALA A 2 -27.06 22.20 -39.75
N SER A 3 -28.10 22.32 -38.91
CA SER A 3 -28.32 23.50 -38.07
C SER A 3 -27.10 23.76 -37.20
N THR A 4 -26.68 25.02 -37.07
CA THR A 4 -25.48 25.43 -36.32
C THR A 4 -25.48 24.87 -34.89
N ALA A 5 -24.64 23.86 -34.65
CA ALA A 5 -24.46 23.27 -33.33
C ALA A 5 -23.73 24.26 -32.40
N PRO A 6 -24.17 24.42 -31.14
CA PRO A 6 -23.59 25.40 -30.21
C PRO A 6 -22.16 25.05 -29.79
N ILE A 7 -21.75 23.78 -29.90
CA ILE A 7 -20.36 23.34 -29.76
C ILE A 7 -20.06 22.37 -30.91
N THR A 8 -19.17 22.76 -31.82
CA THR A 8 -18.70 21.93 -32.93
C THR A 8 -17.24 21.53 -32.69
N THR A 9 -16.92 20.25 -32.85
CA THR A 9 -15.57 19.70 -32.66
C THR A 9 -15.20 18.77 -33.82
N PRO A 10 -13.93 18.37 -33.99
CA PRO A 10 -13.54 17.37 -34.98
C PRO A 10 -14.32 16.05 -34.85
N PHE A 11 -14.72 15.68 -33.63
CA PHE A 11 -15.52 14.48 -33.37
C PHE A 11 -16.97 14.65 -33.85
N THR A 12 -17.61 15.79 -33.58
CA THR A 12 -18.99 16.03 -34.04
C THR A 12 -19.07 16.11 -35.56
N SER A 13 -18.09 16.79 -36.20
CA SER A 13 -17.99 16.88 -37.65
C SER A 13 -17.69 15.53 -38.33
N LEU A 14 -16.88 14.67 -37.71
CA LEU A 14 -16.55 13.34 -38.23
C LEU A 14 -17.75 12.37 -38.21
N LEU A 15 -18.53 12.39 -37.12
CA LEU A 15 -19.63 11.45 -36.91
C LEU A 15 -21.01 11.98 -37.33
N GLY A 16 -21.13 13.25 -37.68
CA GLY A 16 -22.40 13.87 -38.12
C GLY A 16 -23.38 14.20 -36.98
N ILE A 17 -22.93 14.15 -35.72
CA ILE A 17 -23.73 14.50 -34.53
C ILE A 17 -23.73 16.01 -34.27
N ARG A 18 -24.68 16.49 -33.46
CA ARG A 18 -24.76 17.91 -33.07
C ARG A 18 -23.91 18.23 -31.85
N HIS A 19 -23.80 17.31 -30.90
CA HIS A 19 -23.23 17.60 -29.59
C HIS A 19 -22.08 16.66 -29.26
N PRO A 20 -20.98 17.15 -28.64
CA PRO A 20 -19.81 16.34 -28.29
C PRO A 20 -20.03 15.45 -27.05
N VAL A 21 -21.23 14.88 -26.90
CA VAL A 21 -21.65 14.02 -25.79
C VAL A 21 -21.97 12.63 -26.34
N VAL A 22 -21.33 11.62 -25.76
CA VAL A 22 -21.46 10.21 -26.14
C VAL A 22 -21.95 9.43 -24.93
N LEU A 23 -22.97 8.60 -25.14
CA LEU A 23 -23.44 7.63 -24.15
C LEU A 23 -22.38 6.54 -23.97
N ALA A 24 -22.05 6.18 -22.73
CA ALA A 24 -21.18 5.04 -22.47
C ALA A 24 -21.93 3.71 -22.59
N GLY A 25 -21.30 2.71 -23.20
CA GLY A 25 -21.80 1.34 -23.37
C GLY A 25 -21.88 0.51 -22.08
N MET A 26 -22.44 1.06 -21.00
CA MET A 26 -22.55 0.37 -19.71
C MET A 26 -23.58 -0.77 -19.77
N ALA A 27 -23.11 -2.00 -19.52
CA ALA A 27 -23.95 -3.20 -19.48
C ALA A 27 -25.12 -3.06 -18.48
N ARG A 28 -26.28 -3.59 -18.87
CA ARG A 28 -27.59 -3.44 -18.18
C ARG A 28 -28.11 -1.99 -18.06
N VAL A 29 -27.41 -0.99 -18.60
CA VAL A 29 -27.83 0.43 -18.61
C VAL A 29 -28.14 0.88 -20.04
N SER A 30 -27.20 0.67 -20.97
CA SER A 30 -27.25 1.18 -22.35
C SER A 30 -28.03 0.27 -23.31
N GLY A 31 -29.34 0.16 -23.06
CA GLY A 31 -30.30 -0.46 -23.96
C GLY A 31 -30.63 0.43 -25.18
N GLY A 32 -31.46 -0.09 -26.09
CA GLY A 32 -31.79 0.59 -27.35
C GLY A 32 -32.56 1.89 -27.15
N GLU A 33 -33.47 1.94 -26.18
CA GLU A 33 -34.23 3.14 -25.81
C GLU A 33 -33.30 4.30 -25.40
N LEU A 34 -32.40 4.09 -24.44
CA LEU A 34 -31.43 5.10 -23.99
C LEU A 34 -30.47 5.53 -25.10
N ALA A 35 -29.98 4.59 -25.91
CA ALA A 35 -29.12 4.91 -27.05
C ALA A 35 -29.88 5.77 -28.08
N ALA A 36 -31.12 5.41 -28.42
CA ALA A 36 -31.96 6.21 -29.30
C ALA A 36 -32.23 7.61 -28.71
N ALA A 37 -32.55 7.72 -27.42
CA ALA A 37 -32.80 8.99 -26.74
C ALA A 37 -31.60 9.95 -26.81
N VAL A 38 -30.37 9.45 -26.62
CA VAL A 38 -29.15 10.28 -26.73
C VAL A 38 -28.84 10.71 -28.17
N SER A 39 -29.03 9.83 -29.16
CA SER A 39 -28.90 10.21 -30.58
C SER A 39 -30.02 11.18 -31.03
N ASN A 40 -31.23 11.03 -30.51
CA ASN A 40 -32.37 11.93 -30.75
C ASN A 40 -32.13 13.33 -30.15
N ALA A 41 -31.49 13.40 -28.99
CA ALA A 41 -30.99 14.64 -28.40
C ALA A 41 -29.78 15.24 -29.15
N GLY A 42 -29.25 14.55 -30.17
CA GLY A 42 -28.16 15.03 -31.02
C GLY A 42 -26.75 14.75 -30.51
N GLY A 43 -26.61 13.97 -29.44
CA GLY A 43 -25.34 13.33 -29.07
C GLY A 43 -25.07 12.09 -29.92
N LEU A 44 -24.25 11.16 -29.42
CA LEU A 44 -24.09 9.82 -29.98
C LEU A 44 -24.57 8.77 -28.96
N GLY A 45 -25.67 8.10 -29.28
CA GLY A 45 -26.09 6.86 -28.61
C GLY A 45 -25.15 5.70 -28.93
N VAL A 46 -24.83 4.89 -27.92
CA VAL A 46 -23.96 3.72 -28.07
C VAL A 46 -24.58 2.55 -27.32
N ILE A 47 -25.04 1.54 -28.05
CA ILE A 47 -25.47 0.26 -27.46
C ILE A 47 -24.23 -0.40 -26.85
N GLY A 48 -24.33 -0.90 -25.62
CA GLY A 48 -23.18 -1.55 -25.00
C GLY A 48 -23.54 -2.50 -23.88
N GLY A 49 -22.85 -3.63 -23.87
CA GLY A 49 -23.11 -4.72 -22.94
C GLY A 49 -22.00 -5.75 -22.90
N PHE A 50 -22.22 -6.74 -22.05
CA PHE A 50 -21.25 -7.75 -21.67
C PHE A 50 -21.84 -9.11 -22.00
N GLN A 51 -21.09 -9.96 -22.71
CA GLN A 51 -21.52 -11.29 -23.14
C GLN A 51 -22.83 -11.32 -23.97
N TYR A 52 -23.06 -10.32 -24.84
CA TYR A 52 -24.20 -10.36 -25.77
C TYR A 52 -24.08 -11.51 -26.76
N THR A 53 -25.19 -12.21 -26.97
CA THR A 53 -25.33 -13.09 -28.14
C THR A 53 -25.53 -12.25 -29.42
N PRO A 54 -25.24 -12.81 -30.60
CA PRO A 54 -25.57 -12.19 -31.89
C PRO A 54 -27.02 -11.72 -31.99
N ASP A 55 -27.96 -12.52 -31.50
CA ASP A 55 -29.39 -12.25 -31.62
C ASP A 55 -29.85 -11.18 -30.64
N GLN A 56 -29.34 -11.16 -29.40
CA GLN A 56 -29.54 -10.04 -28.46
C GLN A 56 -29.01 -8.73 -29.03
N LEU A 57 -27.86 -8.75 -29.73
CA LEU A 57 -27.32 -7.55 -30.38
C LEU A 57 -28.24 -7.09 -31.53
N ARG A 58 -28.74 -8.01 -32.37
CA ARG A 58 -29.72 -7.73 -33.43
C ARG A 58 -31.02 -7.13 -32.86
N GLU A 59 -31.55 -7.70 -31.79
CA GLU A 59 -32.76 -7.22 -31.09
C GLU A 59 -32.59 -5.80 -30.53
N ILE A 60 -31.49 -5.52 -29.82
CA ILE A 60 -31.26 -4.20 -29.20
C ILE A 60 -30.98 -3.14 -30.27
N ILE A 61 -30.36 -3.51 -31.41
CA ILE A 61 -30.22 -2.63 -32.57
C ILE A 61 -31.59 -2.32 -33.20
N ALA A 62 -32.52 -3.29 -33.25
CA ALA A 62 -33.87 -3.07 -33.72
C ALA A 62 -34.70 -2.19 -32.74
N GLU A 63 -34.62 -2.47 -31.43
CA GLU A 63 -35.18 -1.64 -30.34
C GLU A 63 -34.73 -0.19 -30.46
N MET A 64 -33.42 0.04 -30.64
CA MET A 64 -32.86 1.38 -30.84
C MET A 64 -33.39 2.02 -32.13
N LYS A 65 -33.30 1.33 -33.27
CA LYS A 65 -33.71 1.89 -34.58
C LYS A 65 -35.20 2.25 -34.63
N ALA A 66 -36.06 1.48 -33.97
CA ALA A 66 -37.48 1.78 -33.85
C ALA A 66 -37.76 3.07 -33.04
N ASN A 67 -36.87 3.42 -32.11
CA ASN A 67 -36.96 4.62 -31.28
C ASN A 67 -36.17 5.83 -31.82
N LEU A 68 -35.45 5.71 -32.96
CA LEU A 68 -34.76 6.84 -33.58
C LEU A 68 -35.76 7.77 -34.27
N ALA A 69 -35.72 9.06 -33.89
CA ALA A 69 -36.54 10.12 -34.48
C ALA A 69 -36.22 10.37 -35.97
N ARG A 70 -35.08 9.88 -36.47
CA ARG A 70 -34.74 9.79 -37.90
C ARG A 70 -33.85 8.54 -38.13
N PRO A 71 -34.14 7.66 -39.11
CA PRO A 71 -33.35 6.44 -39.34
C PRO A 71 -31.89 6.65 -39.75
N ASP A 72 -31.50 7.85 -40.18
CA ASP A 72 -30.13 8.21 -40.57
C ASP A 72 -29.26 8.70 -39.40
N LEU A 73 -29.80 8.74 -38.16
CA LEU A 73 -29.03 9.16 -37.00
C LEU A 73 -27.86 8.19 -36.71
N PRO A 74 -26.63 8.71 -36.51
CA PRO A 74 -25.48 7.88 -36.18
C PRO A 74 -25.62 7.30 -34.77
N PHE A 75 -25.02 6.13 -34.59
CA PHE A 75 -24.91 5.42 -33.32
C PHE A 75 -23.60 4.62 -33.28
N GLY A 76 -23.24 4.11 -32.11
CA GLY A 76 -22.14 3.17 -31.93
C GLY A 76 -22.55 1.86 -31.26
N ILE A 77 -21.61 0.91 -31.24
CA ILE A 77 -21.71 -0.37 -30.53
C ILE A 77 -20.41 -0.57 -29.73
N ASP A 78 -20.53 -0.91 -28.44
CA ASP A 78 -19.42 -1.18 -27.52
C ASP A 78 -19.39 -2.67 -27.10
N LEU A 79 -18.29 -3.36 -27.38
CA LEU A 79 -18.08 -4.76 -27.05
C LEU A 79 -16.79 -4.98 -26.24
N ALA A 80 -16.86 -5.88 -25.25
CA ALA A 80 -15.71 -6.28 -24.45
C ALA A 80 -14.82 -7.28 -25.23
N LEU A 81 -13.69 -6.82 -25.79
CA LEU A 81 -12.75 -7.62 -26.61
C LEU A 81 -11.38 -7.82 -25.92
N PRO A 82 -11.31 -8.58 -24.82
CA PRO A 82 -10.09 -8.74 -24.04
C PRO A 82 -8.99 -9.40 -24.87
N GLN A 83 -7.75 -8.92 -24.72
CA GLN A 83 -6.61 -9.69 -25.21
C GLN A 83 -6.50 -10.98 -24.40
N ILE A 84 -6.49 -12.12 -25.09
CA ILE A 84 -6.25 -13.45 -24.54
C ILE A 84 -4.79 -13.85 -24.86
N GLY A 85 -4.13 -14.53 -23.93
CA GLY A 85 -2.77 -15.03 -24.09
C GLY A 85 -1.65 -13.97 -24.08
N GLY A 86 -0.40 -14.43 -24.12
CA GLY A 86 0.79 -13.58 -24.01
C GLY A 86 0.86 -12.86 -22.66
N SER A 87 1.00 -11.53 -22.69
CA SER A 87 1.03 -10.68 -21.48
C SER A 87 -0.36 -10.22 -21.01
N ALA A 88 -1.42 -10.98 -21.33
CA ALA A 88 -2.77 -10.79 -20.81
C ALA A 88 -2.84 -10.99 -19.28
N ARG A 89 -3.93 -10.51 -18.65
CA ARG A 89 -4.31 -11.01 -17.32
C ARG A 89 -4.80 -12.45 -17.50
N LYS A 90 -4.52 -13.33 -16.53
CA LYS A 90 -5.02 -14.72 -16.58
C LYS A 90 -6.55 -14.79 -16.56
N THR A 91 -7.20 -13.85 -15.86
CA THR A 91 -8.67 -13.65 -15.83
C THR A 91 -9.28 -13.11 -17.14
N ASN A 92 -8.55 -13.10 -18.26
CA ASN A 92 -9.08 -12.70 -19.55
C ASN A 92 -9.57 -13.95 -20.32
N HIS A 93 -10.85 -14.26 -20.21
CA HIS A 93 -11.54 -15.21 -21.09
C HIS A 93 -12.20 -14.50 -22.29
N ASP A 94 -12.73 -15.24 -23.26
CA ASP A 94 -13.45 -14.66 -24.40
C ASP A 94 -14.92 -14.37 -24.06
N TYR A 95 -15.26 -13.10 -23.80
CA TYR A 95 -16.65 -12.70 -23.56
C TYR A 95 -17.56 -12.85 -24.80
N THR A 96 -17.03 -13.17 -25.99
CA THR A 96 -17.83 -13.43 -27.20
C THR A 96 -18.15 -14.91 -27.43
N GLY A 97 -17.55 -15.82 -26.64
CA GLY A 97 -17.76 -17.27 -26.81
C GLY A 97 -17.41 -17.80 -28.21
N GLY A 98 -16.37 -17.24 -28.84
CA GLY A 98 -15.96 -17.54 -30.21
C GLY A 98 -16.74 -16.79 -31.31
N LYS A 99 -17.76 -15.99 -30.96
CA LYS A 99 -18.66 -15.32 -31.92
C LYS A 99 -18.23 -13.92 -32.37
N LEU A 100 -16.99 -13.51 -32.07
CA LEU A 100 -16.44 -12.19 -32.39
C LEU A 100 -16.68 -11.77 -33.85
N GLU A 101 -16.39 -12.63 -34.83
CA GLU A 101 -16.55 -12.28 -36.25
C GLU A 101 -18.01 -11.95 -36.60
N GLU A 102 -18.99 -12.73 -36.10
CA GLU A 102 -20.43 -12.50 -36.31
C GLU A 102 -20.92 -11.21 -35.64
N LEU A 103 -20.46 -10.93 -34.42
CA LEU A 103 -20.79 -9.68 -33.72
C LEU A 103 -20.24 -8.44 -34.46
N ILE A 104 -19.10 -8.59 -35.14
CA ILE A 104 -18.52 -7.54 -35.98
C ILE A 104 -19.24 -7.42 -37.33
N ASP A 105 -19.70 -8.52 -37.92
CA ASP A 105 -20.55 -8.48 -39.12
C ASP A 105 -21.90 -7.82 -38.81
N ILE A 106 -22.57 -8.16 -37.70
CA ILE A 106 -23.78 -7.43 -37.22
C ILE A 106 -23.48 -5.94 -37.01
N THR A 107 -22.32 -5.60 -36.42
CA THR A 107 -21.90 -4.21 -36.23
C THR A 107 -21.84 -3.46 -37.58
N ILE A 108 -21.29 -4.10 -38.61
CA ILE A 108 -21.18 -3.54 -39.97
C ILE A 108 -22.57 -3.46 -40.65
N GLU A 109 -23.31 -4.57 -40.68
CA GLU A 109 -24.66 -4.67 -41.26
C GLU A 109 -25.66 -3.69 -40.63
N SER A 110 -25.49 -3.40 -39.34
CA SER A 110 -26.33 -2.42 -38.64
C SER A 110 -26.13 -0.98 -39.12
N GLY A 111 -25.00 -0.67 -39.77
CA GLY A 111 -24.63 0.70 -40.14
C GLY A 111 -24.09 1.54 -38.97
N ALA A 112 -23.58 0.91 -37.91
CA ALA A 112 -22.94 1.60 -36.79
C ALA A 112 -21.76 2.45 -37.29
N ARG A 113 -21.64 3.68 -36.79
CA ARG A 113 -20.56 4.62 -37.19
C ARG A 113 -19.33 4.53 -36.32
N LEU A 114 -19.48 4.04 -35.09
CA LEU A 114 -18.40 3.91 -34.12
C LEU A 114 -18.46 2.53 -33.46
N PHE A 115 -17.43 1.74 -33.67
CA PHE A 115 -17.15 0.56 -32.86
C PHE A 115 -16.28 0.94 -31.66
N VAL A 116 -16.63 0.45 -30.48
CA VAL A 116 -15.93 0.74 -29.23
C VAL A 116 -15.47 -0.57 -28.58
N SER A 117 -14.26 -0.52 -28.03
CA SER A 117 -13.73 -1.59 -27.19
C SER A 117 -13.56 -1.10 -25.75
N ALA A 118 -14.55 -1.38 -24.91
CA ALA A 118 -14.51 -1.14 -23.46
C ALA A 118 -13.33 -1.83 -22.75
N ILE A 119 -12.94 -3.00 -23.24
CA ILE A 119 -12.08 -3.96 -22.54
C ILE A 119 -11.13 -4.59 -23.55
N GLY A 120 -9.83 -4.27 -23.48
CA GLY A 120 -8.79 -4.88 -24.31
C GLY A 120 -8.29 -3.94 -25.41
N VAL A 121 -7.88 -4.51 -26.54
CA VAL A 121 -7.65 -3.82 -27.82
C VAL A 121 -8.07 -4.78 -28.94
N PRO A 122 -8.88 -4.36 -29.94
CA PRO A 122 -9.30 -5.24 -31.02
C PRO A 122 -8.10 -5.83 -31.79
N PRO A 123 -8.17 -7.10 -32.24
CA PRO A 123 -7.18 -7.66 -33.16
C PRO A 123 -7.10 -6.84 -34.44
N LYS A 124 -5.89 -6.71 -35.03
CA LYS A 124 -5.70 -5.86 -36.22
C LYS A 124 -6.61 -6.25 -37.39
N HIS A 125 -6.89 -7.53 -37.61
CA HIS A 125 -7.81 -7.96 -38.67
C HIS A 125 -9.26 -7.45 -38.46
N ILE A 126 -9.71 -7.27 -37.20
CA ILE A 126 -11.01 -6.68 -36.87
C ILE A 126 -11.00 -5.18 -37.15
N ILE A 127 -9.92 -4.46 -36.79
CA ILE A 127 -9.75 -3.04 -37.15
C ILE A 127 -9.80 -2.87 -38.67
N ASP A 128 -9.03 -3.70 -39.40
CA ASP A 128 -8.97 -3.69 -40.87
C ASP A 128 -10.29 -4.18 -41.53
N LYS A 129 -11.15 -4.92 -40.81
CA LYS A 129 -12.51 -5.31 -41.25
C LYS A 129 -13.50 -4.15 -41.05
N LEU A 130 -13.47 -3.47 -39.92
CA LEU A 130 -14.31 -2.31 -39.59
C LEU A 130 -13.98 -1.10 -40.50
N HIS A 131 -12.69 -0.79 -40.67
CA HIS A 131 -12.22 0.31 -41.51
C HIS A 131 -12.65 0.17 -42.98
N ARG A 132 -12.60 -1.06 -43.54
CA ARG A 132 -13.07 -1.34 -44.92
C ARG A 132 -14.56 -1.05 -45.14
N HIS A 133 -15.36 -0.99 -44.08
CA HIS A 133 -16.80 -0.71 -44.14
C HIS A 133 -17.15 0.69 -43.61
N GLY A 134 -16.16 1.56 -43.37
CA GLY A 134 -16.40 2.94 -42.93
C GLY A 134 -16.73 3.09 -41.44
N VAL A 135 -16.51 2.05 -40.63
CA VAL A 135 -16.74 2.07 -39.18
C VAL A 135 -15.47 2.50 -38.46
N LEU A 136 -15.55 3.54 -37.63
CA LEU A 136 -14.43 4.05 -36.83
C LEU A 136 -14.20 3.20 -35.58
N VAL A 137 -12.96 3.14 -35.08
CA VAL A 137 -12.59 2.33 -33.91
C VAL A 137 -12.12 3.20 -32.74
N MET A 138 -12.76 3.03 -31.58
CA MET A 138 -12.37 3.64 -30.30
C MET A 138 -11.94 2.60 -29.25
N ASN A 139 -10.90 2.92 -28.48
CA ASN A 139 -10.43 2.08 -27.37
C ASN A 139 -10.49 2.79 -26.01
N MET A 140 -11.01 2.14 -24.96
CA MET A 140 -10.89 2.66 -23.59
C MET A 140 -9.45 2.56 -23.08
N VAL A 141 -8.96 3.60 -22.39
CA VAL A 141 -7.58 3.68 -21.86
C VAL A 141 -7.50 4.36 -20.49
N GLY A 142 -7.39 3.56 -19.43
CA GLY A 142 -7.18 4.04 -18.04
C GLY A 142 -5.74 4.47 -17.68
N HIS A 143 -4.82 4.53 -18.65
CA HIS A 143 -3.42 4.95 -18.47
C HIS A 143 -2.77 5.31 -19.82
N PRO A 144 -1.91 6.35 -19.94
CA PRO A 144 -1.35 6.79 -21.24
C PRO A 144 -0.59 5.69 -22.03
N LYS A 145 0.11 4.79 -21.33
CA LYS A 145 0.77 3.61 -21.95
C LYS A 145 -0.19 2.69 -22.74
N HIS A 146 -1.48 2.68 -22.41
CA HIS A 146 -2.48 1.89 -23.13
C HIS A 146 -2.94 2.60 -24.42
N ALA A 147 -2.91 3.95 -24.45
CA ALA A 147 -3.17 4.72 -25.66
C ALA A 147 -2.13 4.44 -26.75
N VAL A 148 -0.84 4.42 -26.37
CA VAL A 148 0.27 4.00 -27.25
C VAL A 148 -0.06 2.66 -27.92
N LYS A 149 -0.30 1.62 -27.12
CA LYS A 149 -0.60 0.27 -27.63
C LYS A 149 -1.83 0.19 -28.55
N ALA A 150 -2.89 0.94 -28.26
CA ALA A 150 -4.09 0.95 -29.10
C ALA A 150 -3.85 1.67 -30.43
N LEU A 151 -3.16 2.81 -30.40
CA LEU A 151 -2.86 3.63 -31.57
C LEU A 151 -1.79 2.99 -32.46
N ASP A 152 -0.82 2.26 -31.89
CA ASP A 152 0.16 1.43 -32.62
C ASP A 152 -0.52 0.31 -33.44
N LEU A 153 -1.68 -0.19 -32.99
CA LEU A 153 -2.49 -1.18 -33.70
C LEU A 153 -3.43 -0.57 -34.76
N GLY A 154 -3.60 0.75 -34.75
CA GLY A 154 -4.31 1.50 -35.80
C GLY A 154 -5.72 1.98 -35.44
N VAL A 155 -6.12 2.04 -34.16
CA VAL A 155 -7.43 2.63 -33.80
C VAL A 155 -7.46 4.14 -34.09
N ASP A 156 -8.64 4.68 -34.38
CA ASP A 156 -8.79 6.08 -34.81
C ASP A 156 -8.82 7.06 -33.63
N MET A 157 -9.28 6.58 -32.47
CA MET A 157 -9.47 7.40 -31.28
C MET A 157 -9.36 6.60 -29.99
N VAL A 158 -9.09 7.29 -28.90
CA VAL A 158 -8.93 6.69 -27.56
C VAL A 158 -9.75 7.44 -26.52
N CYS A 159 -10.40 6.70 -25.63
CA CYS A 159 -11.18 7.28 -24.53
C CYS A 159 -10.36 7.26 -23.24
N ALA A 160 -9.96 8.45 -22.78
CA ALA A 160 -9.21 8.66 -21.55
C ALA A 160 -10.12 8.51 -20.33
N GLN A 161 -10.21 7.29 -19.78
CA GLN A 161 -11.16 6.95 -18.72
C GLN A 161 -10.54 7.02 -17.32
N GLY A 162 -10.89 8.08 -16.59
CA GLY A 162 -10.62 8.26 -15.17
C GLY A 162 -11.55 7.41 -14.29
N THR A 163 -12.15 8.03 -13.27
CA THR A 163 -12.89 7.33 -12.20
C THR A 163 -14.36 7.04 -12.53
N GLU A 164 -14.63 6.59 -13.76
CA GLU A 164 -15.94 6.15 -14.27
C GLU A 164 -16.29 4.72 -13.80
N GLY A 165 -17.59 4.39 -13.74
CA GLY A 165 -18.10 3.06 -13.33
C GLY A 165 -18.00 1.96 -14.40
N GLY A 166 -17.64 2.30 -15.64
CA GLY A 166 -17.50 1.36 -16.76
C GLY A 166 -16.18 0.60 -16.77
N GLY A 167 -15.99 -0.23 -17.81
CA GLY A 167 -14.84 -1.14 -17.94
C GLY A 167 -13.47 -0.44 -17.91
N HIS A 168 -12.48 -1.09 -17.28
CA HIS A 168 -11.08 -0.64 -17.21
C HIS A 168 -10.87 0.76 -16.58
N THR A 169 -11.51 1.01 -15.43
CA THR A 169 -11.32 2.24 -14.63
C THR A 169 -9.85 2.46 -14.26
N GLY A 170 -9.28 3.62 -14.62
CA GLY A 170 -7.90 3.98 -14.26
C GLY A 170 -7.70 4.27 -12.77
N ASP A 171 -6.44 4.26 -12.32
CA ASP A 171 -6.02 4.83 -11.01
C ASP A 171 -5.71 6.33 -11.12
N VAL A 172 -5.66 6.84 -12.36
CA VAL A 172 -5.32 8.23 -12.68
C VAL A 172 -6.61 9.05 -12.78
N ALA A 173 -6.70 10.15 -12.04
CA ALA A 173 -7.83 11.08 -12.12
C ALA A 173 -7.94 11.69 -13.53
N GLY A 174 -9.18 11.97 -13.99
CA GLY A 174 -9.43 12.47 -15.35
C GLY A 174 -8.60 13.71 -15.71
N SER A 175 -8.49 14.66 -14.79
CA SER A 175 -7.68 15.90 -14.92
C SER A 175 -6.19 15.70 -15.17
N VAL A 176 -5.66 14.50 -14.89
CA VAL A 176 -4.27 14.12 -15.17
C VAL A 176 -4.20 13.19 -16.38
N LEU A 177 -5.19 12.31 -16.54
CA LEU A 177 -5.23 11.30 -17.60
C LEU A 177 -5.54 11.89 -18.98
N ILE A 178 -6.54 12.77 -19.09
CA ILE A 178 -7.01 13.34 -20.37
C ILE A 178 -5.86 14.07 -21.10
N PRO A 179 -5.19 15.09 -20.53
CA PRO A 179 -4.11 15.79 -21.24
C PRO A 179 -2.91 14.87 -21.53
N ALA A 180 -2.61 13.91 -20.66
CA ALA A 180 -1.54 12.94 -20.89
C ALA A 180 -1.84 11.95 -22.04
N VAL A 181 -3.12 11.62 -22.28
CA VAL A 181 -3.56 10.83 -23.44
C VAL A 181 -3.60 11.68 -24.70
N VAL A 182 -4.00 12.95 -24.62
CA VAL A 182 -3.91 13.92 -25.74
C VAL A 182 -2.48 14.08 -26.25
N GLU A 183 -1.50 14.18 -25.35
CA GLU A 183 -0.07 14.25 -25.71
C GLU A 183 0.51 12.94 -26.28
N VAL A 184 -0.19 11.82 -26.15
CA VAL A 184 0.09 10.59 -26.91
C VAL A 184 -0.59 10.66 -28.28
N ALA A 185 -1.91 10.89 -28.31
CA ALA A 185 -2.72 10.89 -29.53
C ALA A 185 -2.25 11.90 -30.59
N ARG A 186 -1.71 13.06 -30.16
CA ARG A 186 -1.06 14.07 -31.01
C ARG A 186 0.06 13.54 -31.91
N ARG A 187 0.64 12.37 -31.60
CA ARG A 187 1.74 11.73 -32.35
C ARG A 187 1.25 10.84 -33.49
N TYR A 188 -0.01 10.41 -33.46
CA TYR A 188 -0.58 9.43 -34.40
C TYR A 188 -1.47 10.12 -35.44
N ARG A 189 -1.58 9.50 -36.63
CA ARG A 189 -2.38 9.99 -37.75
C ARG A 189 -3.14 8.82 -38.39
N PRO A 190 -4.31 8.44 -37.84
CA PRO A 190 -5.10 7.32 -38.35
C PRO A 190 -5.59 7.57 -39.79
N ALA A 191 -5.68 6.50 -40.57
CA ALA A 191 -6.03 6.57 -41.99
C ALA A 191 -7.47 7.08 -42.20
N MET A 192 -8.42 6.64 -41.37
CA MET A 192 -9.84 7.06 -41.44
C MET A 192 -10.03 8.56 -41.15
N LEU A 193 -9.07 9.20 -40.49
CA LEU A 193 -9.08 10.63 -40.19
C LEU A 193 -8.33 11.48 -41.25
N GLY A 194 -8.04 10.90 -42.42
CA GLY A 194 -7.41 11.57 -43.55
C GLY A 194 -5.91 11.85 -43.38
N GLY A 195 -5.23 11.13 -42.48
CA GLY A 195 -3.76 11.17 -42.30
C GLY A 195 -3.14 12.50 -41.84
N SER A 196 -3.93 13.57 -41.76
CA SER A 196 -3.51 14.92 -41.36
C SER A 196 -4.04 15.30 -39.97
N THR A 197 -5.27 14.88 -39.66
CA THR A 197 -5.88 14.97 -38.33
C THR A 197 -5.18 14.04 -37.33
N PRO A 198 -4.82 14.50 -36.13
CA PRO A 198 -4.40 13.63 -35.03
C PRO A 198 -5.46 12.58 -34.69
N ALA A 199 -5.04 11.46 -34.06
CA ALA A 199 -5.99 10.57 -33.42
C ALA A 199 -6.83 11.33 -32.39
N LEU A 200 -8.14 11.08 -32.34
CA LEU A 200 -9.04 11.84 -31.46
C LEU A 200 -8.98 11.30 -30.02
N VAL A 201 -9.29 12.16 -29.05
CA VAL A 201 -9.42 11.79 -27.65
C VAL A 201 -10.83 12.10 -27.16
N VAL A 202 -11.47 11.11 -26.55
CA VAL A 202 -12.73 11.27 -25.82
C VAL A 202 -12.42 11.20 -24.32
N ALA A 203 -13.10 11.98 -23.49
CA ALA A 203 -12.85 12.03 -22.04
C ALA A 203 -13.95 11.30 -21.24
N ALA A 204 -13.56 10.53 -20.23
CA ALA A 204 -14.50 9.83 -19.33
C ALA A 204 -14.02 9.84 -17.87
N GLY A 205 -14.94 9.70 -16.91
CA GLY A 205 -14.63 9.71 -15.48
C GLY A 205 -14.63 11.12 -14.89
N GLY A 206 -15.61 11.41 -14.04
CA GLY A 206 -15.75 12.72 -13.38
C GLY A 206 -16.61 13.73 -14.15
N ILE A 207 -17.41 13.28 -15.12
CA ILE A 207 -18.18 14.14 -16.04
C ILE A 207 -19.68 13.84 -15.89
N CYS A 208 -20.46 14.84 -15.49
CA CYS A 208 -21.93 14.73 -15.35
C CYS A 208 -22.71 15.99 -15.76
N ASP A 209 -22.02 17.09 -16.09
CA ASP A 209 -22.59 18.40 -16.36
C ASP A 209 -21.76 19.16 -17.41
N GLY A 210 -22.19 20.38 -17.74
CA GLY A 210 -21.49 21.23 -18.71
C GLY A 210 -20.11 21.72 -18.27
N ARG A 211 -19.82 21.78 -16.97
CA ARG A 211 -18.48 22.12 -16.45
C ARG A 211 -17.49 20.99 -16.75
N GLY A 212 -17.92 19.74 -16.57
CA GLY A 212 -17.16 18.55 -16.96
C GLY A 212 -16.90 18.48 -18.48
N LEU A 213 -17.90 18.82 -19.30
CA LEU A 213 -17.74 18.90 -20.75
C LEU A 213 -16.76 20.02 -21.18
N ALA A 214 -17.00 21.27 -20.76
CA ALA A 214 -16.11 22.39 -21.09
C ALA A 214 -14.66 22.15 -20.64
N SER A 215 -14.48 21.64 -19.42
CA SER A 215 -13.16 21.27 -18.89
C SER A 215 -12.46 20.20 -19.73
N SER A 216 -13.20 19.19 -20.21
CA SER A 216 -12.64 18.13 -21.05
C SER A 216 -12.18 18.64 -22.42
N LEU A 217 -12.98 19.54 -23.03
CA LEU A 217 -12.62 20.21 -24.29
C LEU A 217 -11.39 21.13 -24.11
N MET A 218 -11.31 21.87 -23.00
CA MET A 218 -10.16 22.71 -22.65
C MET A 218 -8.87 21.89 -22.42
N GLN A 219 -8.99 20.64 -21.95
CA GLN A 219 -7.88 19.69 -21.83
C GLN A 219 -7.47 19.05 -23.17
N GLY A 220 -8.16 19.35 -24.28
CA GLY A 220 -7.84 18.89 -25.62
C GLY A 220 -8.54 17.60 -26.06
N ALA A 221 -9.51 17.10 -25.30
CA ALA A 221 -10.45 16.10 -25.82
C ALA A 221 -11.42 16.73 -26.83
N THR A 222 -12.00 15.92 -27.72
CA THR A 222 -12.96 16.38 -28.74
C THR A 222 -14.40 15.98 -28.44
N ALA A 223 -14.62 15.08 -27.48
CA ALA A 223 -15.93 14.71 -26.95
C ALA A 223 -15.81 14.16 -25.53
N VAL A 224 -16.95 13.95 -24.87
CA VAL A 224 -17.06 13.24 -23.58
C VAL A 224 -17.87 11.95 -23.71
N TRP A 225 -17.44 10.92 -22.98
CA TRP A 225 -18.04 9.59 -22.90
C TRP A 225 -18.58 9.42 -21.48
N VAL A 226 -19.90 9.36 -21.36
CA VAL A 226 -20.61 9.60 -20.10
C VAL A 226 -21.41 8.36 -19.72
N GLY A 227 -21.06 7.76 -18.58
CA GLY A 227 -21.76 6.58 -18.05
C GLY A 227 -22.66 6.93 -16.88
N THR A 228 -22.05 7.26 -15.74
CA THR A 228 -22.73 7.38 -14.44
C THR A 228 -23.91 8.36 -14.44
N ARG A 229 -23.81 9.47 -15.19
CA ARG A 229 -24.93 10.43 -15.35
C ARG A 229 -26.13 9.84 -16.10
N PHE A 230 -25.89 8.99 -17.10
CA PHE A 230 -26.96 8.32 -17.85
C PHE A 230 -27.49 7.05 -17.17
N VAL A 231 -26.84 6.54 -16.11
CA VAL A 231 -27.49 5.55 -15.21
C VAL A 231 -28.74 6.17 -14.59
N ALA A 232 -28.63 7.40 -14.09
CA ALA A 232 -29.75 8.21 -13.59
C ALA A 232 -30.52 8.90 -14.73
N ALA A 233 -30.83 8.18 -15.82
CA ALA A 233 -31.73 8.60 -16.88
C ALA A 233 -33.09 7.86 -16.81
N ALA A 234 -34.16 8.48 -17.32
CA ALA A 234 -35.48 7.85 -17.34
C ALA A 234 -35.47 6.57 -18.20
N GLU A 235 -34.86 6.67 -19.39
CA GLU A 235 -34.77 5.68 -20.47
C GLU A 235 -33.72 4.57 -20.20
N ALA A 236 -32.98 4.65 -19.09
CA ALA A 236 -31.94 3.67 -18.75
C ALA A 236 -32.52 2.31 -18.35
N LYS A 237 -31.98 1.22 -18.88
CA LYS A 237 -32.51 -0.16 -18.73
C LYS A 237 -32.22 -0.82 -17.37
N CYS A 238 -31.60 -0.08 -16.44
CA CYS A 238 -31.24 -0.56 -15.09
C CYS A 238 -32.39 -0.38 -14.07
N SER A 239 -32.35 -1.13 -12.95
CA SER A 239 -33.40 -1.08 -11.93
C SER A 239 -33.54 0.31 -11.31
N ALA A 240 -34.74 0.63 -10.81
CA ALA A 240 -35.00 1.90 -10.11
C ALA A 240 -34.03 2.09 -8.92
N GLU A 241 -33.65 1.00 -8.24
CA GLU A 241 -32.66 1.00 -7.16
C GLU A 241 -31.29 1.44 -7.67
N HIS A 242 -30.83 0.99 -8.84
CA HIS A 242 -29.55 1.43 -9.42
C HIS A 242 -29.60 2.93 -9.76
N LYS A 243 -30.72 3.43 -10.31
CA LYS A 243 -30.91 4.87 -10.58
C LYS A 243 -30.88 5.70 -9.30
N GLN A 244 -31.61 5.26 -8.28
CA GLN A 244 -31.68 5.91 -6.97
C GLN A 244 -30.33 5.84 -6.23
N ALA A 245 -29.63 4.71 -6.30
CA ALA A 245 -28.35 4.50 -5.67
C ALA A 245 -27.25 5.44 -6.19
N VAL A 246 -27.36 5.92 -7.44
CA VAL A 246 -26.51 6.98 -8.02
C VAL A 246 -26.90 8.36 -7.49
N VAL A 247 -28.19 8.66 -7.36
CA VAL A 247 -28.72 9.94 -6.84
C VAL A 247 -28.40 10.14 -5.36
N GLU A 248 -28.40 9.06 -4.57
CA GLU A 248 -28.07 9.03 -3.15
C GLU A 248 -26.57 8.86 -2.86
N CYS A 249 -25.73 8.78 -3.89
CA CYS A 249 -24.31 8.60 -3.69
C CYS A 249 -23.65 9.93 -3.27
N ASP A 250 -22.77 9.87 -2.27
CA ASP A 250 -21.87 10.96 -1.92
C ASP A 250 -20.53 10.83 -2.67
N TYR A 251 -19.54 11.64 -2.32
CA TYR A 251 -18.26 11.69 -3.03
C TYR A 251 -17.33 10.51 -2.74
N ASP A 252 -17.53 9.83 -1.60
CA ASP A 252 -16.68 8.73 -1.11
C ASP A 252 -17.33 7.34 -1.25
N GLY A 253 -18.66 7.27 -1.39
CA GLY A 253 -19.48 6.05 -1.48
C GLY A 253 -19.31 5.21 -2.74
N THR A 254 -18.18 5.33 -3.45
CA THR A 254 -17.80 4.41 -4.52
C THR A 254 -16.40 3.83 -4.29
N GLU A 255 -16.28 2.51 -4.41
CA GLU A 255 -15.03 1.78 -4.29
C GLU A 255 -14.62 1.19 -5.64
N ARG A 256 -13.33 0.90 -5.80
CA ARG A 256 -12.82 0.10 -6.93
C ARG A 256 -12.68 -1.36 -6.51
N THR A 257 -13.16 -2.27 -7.35
CA THR A 257 -13.11 -3.72 -7.09
C THR A 257 -12.50 -4.49 -8.27
N LEU A 258 -12.02 -5.71 -8.01
CA LEU A 258 -11.69 -6.72 -9.03
C LEU A 258 -12.73 -7.83 -9.13
N VAL A 259 -13.65 -7.94 -8.16
CA VAL A 259 -14.48 -9.13 -7.92
C VAL A 259 -15.29 -9.56 -9.14
N ILE A 260 -15.90 -8.59 -9.84
CA ILE A 260 -16.88 -8.84 -10.91
C ILE A 260 -16.23 -9.20 -12.27
N SER A 261 -14.92 -9.02 -12.45
CA SER A 261 -14.28 -9.23 -13.78
C SER A 261 -12.77 -9.50 -13.79
N GLY A 262 -12.11 -9.64 -12.63
CA GLY A 262 -10.65 -9.70 -12.51
C GLY A 262 -9.93 -8.41 -12.94
N ARG A 263 -10.68 -7.35 -13.28
CA ARG A 263 -10.19 -6.05 -13.76
C ARG A 263 -10.74 -4.92 -12.87
N PRO A 264 -10.02 -3.79 -12.75
CA PRO A 264 -10.51 -2.64 -12.00
C PRO A 264 -11.77 -2.06 -12.66
N ILE A 265 -12.86 -2.09 -11.90
CA ILE A 265 -14.12 -1.39 -12.14
C ILE A 265 -14.51 -0.59 -10.89
N ARG A 266 -15.40 0.41 -11.01
CA ARG A 266 -15.87 1.21 -9.88
C ARG A 266 -17.38 1.01 -9.62
N VAL A 267 -17.72 0.84 -8.36
CA VAL A 267 -19.06 0.41 -7.88
C VAL A 267 -19.46 1.15 -6.60
N LYS A 268 -20.76 1.21 -6.29
CA LYS A 268 -21.25 1.40 -4.92
C LYS A 268 -21.06 0.07 -4.17
N PRO A 269 -20.24 0.01 -3.10
CA PRO A 269 -19.89 -1.25 -2.44
C PRO A 269 -21.04 -1.76 -1.55
N ASN A 270 -21.71 -2.82 -2.01
CA ASN A 270 -22.65 -3.64 -1.23
C ASN A 270 -21.91 -4.62 -0.30
N ASP A 271 -22.64 -5.36 0.54
CA ASP A 271 -22.02 -6.27 1.52
C ASP A 271 -21.37 -7.52 0.88
N TYR A 272 -21.76 -7.90 -0.33
CA TYR A 272 -21.03 -8.88 -1.15
C TYR A 272 -19.62 -8.38 -1.52
N ILE A 273 -19.49 -7.18 -2.10
CA ILE A 273 -18.18 -6.57 -2.40
C ILE A 273 -17.38 -6.33 -1.12
N ARG A 274 -18.01 -5.91 -0.02
CA ARG A 274 -17.32 -5.72 1.27
C ARG A 274 -16.85 -7.04 1.88
N ARG A 275 -17.54 -8.18 1.66
CA ARG A 275 -17.04 -9.52 2.04
C ARG A 275 -15.75 -9.86 1.29
N TRP A 276 -15.68 -9.56 -0.01
CA TRP A 276 -14.45 -9.74 -0.80
C TRP A 276 -13.33 -8.77 -0.45
N HIS A 277 -13.63 -7.49 -0.21
CA HIS A 277 -12.62 -6.49 0.16
C HIS A 277 -12.00 -6.75 1.55
N LYS A 278 -12.68 -7.52 2.42
CA LYS A 278 -12.11 -8.07 3.66
C LYS A 278 -11.16 -9.26 3.42
N ARG A 279 -11.20 -9.89 2.24
CA ARG A 279 -10.39 -11.07 1.83
C ARG A 279 -9.45 -10.76 0.63
N PRO A 280 -8.66 -9.66 0.64
CA PRO A 280 -7.94 -9.19 -0.55
C PRO A 280 -6.74 -10.07 -0.95
N GLN A 281 -6.39 -11.08 -0.16
CA GLN A 281 -5.35 -12.07 -0.51
C GLN A 281 -5.94 -13.20 -1.35
N GLU A 282 -7.12 -13.69 -0.96
CA GLU A 282 -7.89 -14.71 -1.67
C GLU A 282 -8.36 -14.18 -3.03
N MET A 283 -8.94 -12.97 -3.04
CA MET A 283 -9.30 -12.24 -4.26
C MET A 283 -8.11 -12.10 -5.23
N GLN A 284 -6.91 -11.85 -4.70
CA GLN A 284 -5.67 -11.74 -5.49
C GLN A 284 -5.17 -13.12 -5.95
N ALA A 285 -5.24 -14.15 -5.11
CA ALA A 285 -4.81 -15.51 -5.44
C ALA A 285 -5.68 -16.12 -6.54
N LEU A 286 -7.00 -15.91 -6.52
CA LEU A 286 -7.91 -16.28 -7.60
C LEU A 286 -7.54 -15.55 -8.89
N CYS A 287 -7.37 -14.23 -8.85
CA CYS A 287 -6.96 -13.43 -10.02
C CYS A 287 -5.58 -13.84 -10.59
N ASP A 288 -4.63 -14.23 -9.73
CA ASP A 288 -3.30 -14.70 -10.11
C ASP A 288 -3.28 -16.19 -10.49
N GLY A 289 -4.31 -16.95 -10.15
CA GLY A 289 -4.62 -18.27 -10.72
C GLY A 289 -5.24 -18.14 -12.12
N GLY A 290 -6.13 -17.16 -12.30
CA GLY A 290 -6.89 -16.89 -13.52
C GLY A 290 -8.41 -16.89 -13.34
N VAL A 291 -8.89 -17.15 -12.12
CA VAL A 291 -10.32 -17.20 -11.77
C VAL A 291 -10.80 -15.80 -11.36
N VAL A 292 -11.99 -15.40 -11.80
CA VAL A 292 -12.63 -14.17 -11.32
C VAL A 292 -13.35 -14.47 -9.98
N PRO A 293 -13.21 -13.65 -8.94
CA PRO A 293 -13.79 -13.95 -7.62
C PRO A 293 -15.32 -14.15 -7.63
N LEU A 294 -16.05 -13.43 -8.49
CA LEU A 294 -17.48 -13.66 -8.73
C LEU A 294 -17.77 -15.02 -9.38
N GLU A 295 -16.97 -15.44 -10.35
CA GLU A 295 -17.12 -16.74 -11.02
C GLU A 295 -16.85 -17.88 -10.02
N HIS A 296 -15.86 -17.72 -9.14
CA HIS A 296 -15.56 -18.68 -8.08
C HIS A 296 -16.72 -18.87 -7.09
N ASP A 297 -17.33 -17.79 -6.58
CA ASP A 297 -18.48 -17.91 -5.67
C ASP A 297 -19.69 -18.61 -6.35
N PHE A 298 -19.86 -18.44 -7.67
CA PHE A 298 -20.89 -19.18 -8.43
C PHE A 298 -20.54 -20.66 -8.59
N GLU A 299 -19.27 -21.01 -8.83
CA GLU A 299 -18.80 -22.40 -8.95
C GLU A 299 -18.87 -23.16 -7.61
N GLU A 300 -18.60 -22.48 -6.49
CA GLU A 300 -18.68 -23.02 -5.12
C GLU A 300 -20.11 -22.98 -4.53
N GLY A 301 -21.10 -22.47 -5.27
CA GLY A 301 -22.51 -22.49 -4.86
C GLY A 301 -22.88 -21.54 -3.72
N VAL A 302 -22.33 -20.34 -3.67
CA VAL A 302 -22.61 -19.34 -2.62
C VAL A 302 -23.98 -18.68 -2.85
N ASP A 303 -24.96 -18.93 -1.98
CA ASP A 303 -26.33 -18.41 -2.12
C ASP A 303 -26.45 -16.87 -2.08
N ASP A 304 -25.60 -16.18 -1.32
CA ASP A 304 -25.69 -14.72 -1.08
C ASP A 304 -24.97 -13.83 -2.14
N ILE A 305 -25.03 -14.14 -3.44
CA ILE A 305 -24.36 -13.32 -4.47
C ILE A 305 -25.20 -12.09 -4.86
N ASP A 306 -24.89 -10.95 -4.25
CA ASP A 306 -25.50 -9.64 -4.57
C ASP A 306 -24.63 -8.82 -5.54
N PHE A 307 -25.19 -8.41 -6.68
CA PHE A 307 -24.48 -7.66 -7.72
C PHE A 307 -24.40 -6.16 -7.41
N PRO A 308 -23.20 -5.58 -7.26
CA PRO A 308 -23.05 -4.17 -6.91
C PRO A 308 -23.41 -3.24 -8.08
N HIS A 309 -23.99 -2.09 -7.74
CA HIS A 309 -24.30 -1.05 -8.72
C HIS A 309 -23.03 -0.40 -9.30
N LEU A 310 -22.82 -0.57 -10.62
CA LEU A 310 -21.75 0.09 -11.38
C LEU A 310 -21.96 1.61 -11.41
N MET A 311 -21.00 2.38 -10.88
CA MET A 311 -21.02 3.85 -10.92
C MET A 311 -19.65 4.45 -10.61
N GLY A 312 -19.35 5.60 -11.23
CA GLY A 312 -18.15 6.38 -10.98
C GLY A 312 -18.31 7.39 -9.84
N GLN A 313 -17.21 8.03 -9.40
CA GLN A 313 -17.24 9.03 -8.32
C GLN A 313 -18.15 10.23 -8.62
N VAL A 314 -18.49 10.47 -9.89
CA VAL A 314 -19.39 11.55 -10.29
C VAL A 314 -20.85 11.30 -9.88
N ALA A 315 -21.20 10.11 -9.40
CA ALA A 315 -22.43 9.85 -8.66
C ALA A 315 -22.59 10.84 -7.50
N GLY A 316 -21.49 11.16 -6.81
CA GLY A 316 -21.42 12.20 -5.77
C GLY A 316 -21.91 13.59 -6.18
N SER A 317 -22.09 13.90 -7.47
CA SER A 317 -22.64 15.17 -7.98
C SER A 317 -24.03 15.05 -8.61
N ILE A 318 -24.64 13.86 -8.67
CA ILE A 318 -25.96 13.63 -9.29
C ILE A 318 -27.05 13.71 -8.22
N ARG A 319 -28.19 14.36 -8.55
CA ARG A 319 -29.23 14.71 -7.55
C ARG A 319 -30.68 14.41 -7.96
N ARG A 320 -30.91 13.96 -9.19
CA ARG A 320 -32.23 13.57 -9.71
C ARG A 320 -32.07 12.60 -10.88
N VAL A 321 -33.04 11.71 -11.05
CA VAL A 321 -33.28 11.06 -12.35
C VAL A 321 -33.95 12.10 -13.26
N GLN A 322 -33.55 12.18 -14.52
CA GLN A 322 -34.12 13.10 -15.53
C GLN A 322 -34.02 12.46 -16.93
N PRO A 323 -34.82 12.86 -17.93
CA PRO A 323 -34.72 12.31 -19.28
C PRO A 323 -33.33 12.50 -19.89
N ALA A 324 -32.87 11.54 -20.70
CA ALA A 324 -31.57 11.56 -21.36
C ALA A 324 -31.40 12.78 -22.26
N ARG A 325 -32.50 13.27 -22.84
CA ARG A 325 -32.50 14.56 -23.55
C ARG A 325 -32.18 15.75 -22.63
N GLU A 326 -32.81 15.84 -21.47
CA GLU A 326 -32.52 16.92 -20.50
C GLU A 326 -31.05 16.84 -20.03
N ILE A 327 -30.49 15.64 -19.88
CA ILE A 327 -29.05 15.46 -19.59
C ILE A 327 -28.17 16.06 -20.71
N VAL A 328 -28.46 15.77 -21.98
CA VAL A 328 -27.68 16.31 -23.11
C VAL A 328 -27.85 17.83 -23.23
N ASP A 329 -29.08 18.32 -23.13
CA ASP A 329 -29.39 19.76 -23.22
C ASP A 329 -28.73 20.54 -22.05
N ASP A 330 -28.83 20.06 -20.80
CA ASP A 330 -28.14 20.61 -19.61
C ASP A 330 -26.61 20.66 -19.80
N MET A 331 -26.01 19.53 -20.24
CA MET A 331 -24.57 19.41 -20.45
C MET A 331 -24.06 20.37 -21.53
N VAL A 332 -24.81 20.53 -22.63
CA VAL A 332 -24.42 21.42 -23.73
C VAL A 332 -24.58 22.88 -23.31
N ALA A 333 -25.71 23.26 -22.68
CA ALA A 333 -25.96 24.63 -22.25
C ALA A 333 -24.90 25.12 -21.25
N GLY A 334 -24.65 24.35 -20.18
CA GLY A 334 -23.63 24.70 -19.19
C GLY A 334 -22.21 24.69 -19.74
N ALA A 335 -21.93 23.91 -20.80
CA ALA A 335 -20.62 23.93 -21.45
C ALA A 335 -20.43 25.20 -22.30
N VAL A 336 -21.48 25.66 -23.00
CA VAL A 336 -21.47 26.94 -23.72
C VAL A 336 -21.27 28.10 -22.76
N GLU A 337 -21.97 28.10 -21.62
CA GLU A 337 -21.80 29.10 -20.56
C GLU A 337 -20.35 29.16 -20.07
N MET A 338 -19.77 28.01 -19.68
CA MET A 338 -18.40 27.95 -19.17
C MET A 338 -17.33 28.31 -20.21
N LEU A 339 -17.53 27.97 -21.49
CA LEU A 339 -16.62 28.35 -22.57
C LEU A 339 -16.72 29.85 -22.89
N ASN A 340 -17.93 30.42 -22.90
CA ASN A 340 -18.13 31.87 -23.04
C ASN A 340 -17.50 32.63 -21.88
N LEU A 341 -17.71 32.19 -20.64
CA LEU A 341 -17.09 32.74 -19.43
C LEU A 341 -15.56 32.69 -19.53
N GLY A 342 -15.00 31.54 -19.94
CA GLY A 342 -13.56 31.40 -20.22
C GLY A 342 -13.06 32.40 -21.26
N GLY A 343 -13.85 32.67 -22.30
CA GLY A 343 -13.58 33.70 -23.30
C GLY A 343 -13.56 35.13 -22.73
N THR A 344 -14.36 35.45 -21.72
CA THR A 344 -14.37 36.80 -21.10
C THR A 344 -13.04 37.16 -20.41
N TYR A 345 -12.26 36.16 -19.98
CA TYR A 345 -10.95 36.40 -19.37
C TYR A 345 -9.87 36.82 -20.39
N LEU A 346 -10.17 36.80 -21.70
CA LEU A 346 -9.23 37.11 -22.79
C LEU A 346 -9.29 38.60 -23.22
N THR A 347 -9.41 39.53 -22.26
CA THR A 347 -9.58 40.97 -22.50
C THR A 347 -8.30 41.66 -23.02
N GLY A 348 -8.07 41.54 -24.33
CA GLY A 348 -6.92 42.16 -25.02
C GLY A 348 -7.12 42.26 -26.54
N GLY A 349 -8.15 43.01 -26.98
CA GLY A 349 -8.57 43.05 -28.38
C GLY A 349 -7.58 43.71 -29.36
N LYS A 350 -7.70 43.35 -30.65
CA LYS A 350 -7.05 44.01 -31.81
C LYS A 350 -5.52 44.19 -31.72
N SER A 351 -4.78 43.25 -31.10
CA SER A 351 -3.33 43.21 -31.30
C SER A 351 -3.00 42.89 -32.76
N LYS A 352 -2.27 43.76 -33.44
CA LYS A 352 -1.66 43.47 -34.76
C LYS A 352 -0.44 42.56 -34.62
N LEU A 353 -0.62 41.40 -33.99
CA LEU A 353 0.35 40.31 -34.06
C LEU A 353 0.11 39.54 -35.36
N SER A 354 0.83 39.96 -36.40
CA SER A 354 0.93 39.27 -37.68
C SER A 354 1.30 37.80 -37.47
N THR A 355 0.69 36.91 -38.26
CA THR A 355 1.07 35.51 -38.38
C THR A 355 2.57 35.34 -38.65
N PRO A 356 3.30 34.59 -37.82
CA PRO A 356 4.51 33.90 -38.22
C PRO A 356 4.11 32.50 -38.67
N ALA A 357 4.18 32.24 -39.98
CA ALA A 357 3.98 30.89 -40.50
C ALA A 357 5.16 30.00 -40.09
N VAL A 358 4.98 29.18 -39.05
CA VAL A 358 5.92 28.11 -38.65
C VAL A 358 5.22 26.74 -38.73
N CYS A 359 4.59 26.51 -39.87
CA CYS A 359 4.43 25.17 -40.43
C CYS A 359 5.26 25.12 -41.72
N ALA A 360 5.77 23.93 -42.07
CA ALA A 360 6.64 23.67 -43.21
C ALA A 360 7.99 24.43 -43.26
N ARG A 361 9.04 23.81 -42.69
CA ARG A 361 10.43 23.88 -43.20
C ARG A 361 11.27 22.71 -42.67
N LEU A 362 11.30 21.58 -43.40
CA LEU A 362 12.43 20.64 -43.37
C LEU A 362 12.42 19.61 -44.53
N THR A 363 12.20 20.07 -45.77
CA THR A 363 12.49 19.28 -46.98
C THR A 363 12.99 20.17 -48.13
N THR A 364 14.18 19.84 -48.65
CA THR A 364 14.71 20.09 -50.00
C THR A 364 14.60 21.49 -50.66
N ARG A 365 15.73 22.19 -50.84
CA ARG A 365 16.44 22.34 -52.15
C ARG A 365 17.68 23.27 -52.14
N ASN A 366 18.84 22.67 -52.42
CA ASN A 366 19.93 23.05 -53.34
C ASN A 366 20.36 24.53 -53.61
N ASN A 367 21.68 24.75 -53.43
CA ASN A 367 22.64 25.49 -54.30
C ASN A 367 22.59 27.04 -54.43
N PRO A 368 23.68 27.70 -54.91
CA PRO A 368 25.10 27.51 -54.52
C PRO A 368 25.90 28.83 -54.35
N GLN A 369 27.05 28.80 -53.68
CA GLN A 369 28.34 29.29 -54.23
C GLN A 369 29.55 28.89 -53.34
N PHE A 370 30.72 28.77 -53.97
CA PHE A 370 32.02 28.27 -53.48
C PHE A 370 33.01 29.46 -53.24
N PRO A 371 34.35 29.34 -53.05
CA PRO A 371 35.30 28.18 -52.93
C PRO A 371 36.23 28.25 -51.67
N SER A 372 37.25 27.40 -51.38
CA SER A 372 37.75 26.06 -51.85
C SER A 372 38.88 25.51 -50.92
N ARG A 373 39.43 24.32 -51.24
CA ARG A 373 40.64 23.63 -50.69
C ARG A 373 40.37 22.86 -49.38
N VAL A 374 40.23 21.52 -49.32
CA VAL A 374 40.63 20.35 -50.18
C VAL A 374 42.14 20.24 -50.47
N PRO A 375 42.71 19.04 -50.78
CA PRO A 375 42.12 17.70 -51.05
C PRO A 375 42.50 16.64 -49.98
N VAL A 376 42.24 15.31 -50.06
CA VAL A 376 41.61 14.37 -51.04
C VAL A 376 40.63 13.43 -50.25
N VAL A 377 40.15 12.21 -50.60
CA VAL A 377 40.40 11.18 -51.65
C VAL A 377 39.06 10.47 -52.04
N LEU A 378 39.09 9.55 -53.01
CA LEU A 378 38.02 8.60 -53.42
C LEU A 378 38.40 7.15 -52.96
N THR A 379 37.65 6.05 -53.19
CA THR A 379 36.78 5.67 -54.34
C THR A 379 35.71 4.62 -53.95
N VAL A 380 34.64 4.53 -54.74
CA VAL A 380 33.60 3.47 -54.68
C VAL A 380 33.84 2.42 -55.76
N SER A 381 33.50 1.15 -55.51
CA SER A 381 33.16 0.20 -56.58
C SER A 381 31.96 -0.64 -56.18
N LEU A 382 30.96 -0.71 -57.05
CA LEU A 382 30.03 -1.85 -57.08
C LEU A 382 30.71 -3.01 -57.80
N LEU A 383 30.30 -4.23 -57.50
CA LEU A 383 30.01 -5.23 -58.53
C LEU A 383 28.91 -6.16 -58.02
N ALA A 384 27.98 -6.53 -58.89
CA ALA A 384 27.03 -7.62 -58.67
C ALA A 384 27.16 -8.61 -59.82
N MET A 385 27.12 -9.90 -59.52
CA MET A 385 27.06 -10.97 -60.53
C MET A 385 26.20 -12.11 -60.01
N ASP A 386 25.17 -12.45 -60.78
CA ASP A 386 24.50 -13.74 -60.72
C ASP A 386 25.43 -14.85 -61.22
N LEU A 387 25.22 -16.09 -60.73
CA LEU A 387 24.77 -17.19 -61.59
C LEU A 387 24.38 -18.42 -60.77
N ALA A 388 23.61 -19.32 -61.39
CA ALA A 388 22.87 -20.38 -60.71
C ALA A 388 23.25 -21.79 -61.21
N SER A 389 22.70 -22.79 -60.50
CA SER A 389 22.11 -24.03 -61.05
C SER A 389 22.69 -25.37 -60.57
N SER A 390 21.79 -26.18 -60.01
CA SER A 390 21.62 -27.63 -60.24
C SER A 390 22.83 -28.58 -60.22
N LYS A 391 22.74 -29.62 -59.35
CA LYS A 391 22.25 -30.95 -59.80
C LYS A 391 21.96 -31.93 -58.67
N LYS A 392 20.95 -32.78 -58.89
CA LYS A 392 20.76 -34.05 -58.17
C LYS A 392 21.80 -35.06 -58.65
N ARG A 393 22.37 -35.88 -57.74
CA ARG A 393 22.64 -37.30 -58.04
C ARG A 393 22.55 -38.15 -56.77
N LYS A 394 22.27 -39.45 -56.92
CA LYS A 394 21.85 -40.38 -55.87
C LYS A 394 22.69 -41.66 -55.97
N ARG A 395 23.06 -42.26 -54.83
CA ARG A 395 23.64 -43.63 -54.65
C ARG A 395 25.02 -43.87 -55.31
N ASN A 396 25.93 -44.65 -54.71
CA ASN A 396 25.82 -46.11 -54.53
C ASN A 396 26.64 -46.67 -53.35
N GLY A 397 26.26 -47.87 -52.90
CA GLY A 397 27.03 -48.77 -52.02
C GLY A 397 26.89 -48.52 -50.51
N ALA A 398 26.77 -49.53 -49.65
CA ALA A 398 26.37 -50.93 -49.89
C ALA A 398 25.79 -51.57 -48.60
N ASP A 399 24.85 -52.48 -48.80
CA ASP A 399 24.50 -53.68 -48.01
C ASP A 399 24.24 -53.66 -46.49
N THR A 400 22.98 -54.04 -46.19
CA THR A 400 22.42 -54.81 -45.06
C THR A 400 23.21 -56.11 -44.75
N PRO A 401 23.04 -56.81 -43.59
CA PRO A 401 21.76 -57.00 -42.88
C PRO A 401 21.78 -57.09 -41.34
N ALA A 402 20.60 -57.35 -40.76
CA ALA A 402 20.41 -57.70 -39.35
C ALA A 402 20.09 -59.20 -39.19
N ALA A 403 20.68 -59.83 -38.16
CA ALA A 403 20.30 -61.14 -37.62
C ALA A 403 20.82 -61.25 -36.16
N ALA A 404 20.34 -62.20 -35.37
CA ALA A 404 20.61 -62.31 -33.93
C ALA A 404 21.18 -63.68 -33.51
N ALA A 405 21.90 -63.74 -32.38
CA ALA A 405 22.23 -65.00 -31.69
C ALA A 405 22.57 -64.81 -30.18
N ALA A 406 22.03 -65.72 -29.35
CA ALA A 406 22.61 -66.46 -28.19
C ALA A 406 23.72 -65.86 -27.27
N ALA A 407 23.85 -66.25 -25.98
CA ALA A 407 22.97 -66.96 -25.01
C ALA A 407 23.63 -67.04 -23.58
N ALA A 408 22.87 -67.54 -22.59
CA ALA A 408 23.32 -68.17 -21.32
C ALA A 408 23.83 -67.23 -20.16
N THR A 409 23.62 -67.50 -18.84
CA THR A 409 22.92 -68.62 -18.15
C THR A 409 22.46 -68.32 -16.69
N LYS A 410 21.52 -69.16 -16.19
CA LYS A 410 21.30 -69.69 -14.79
C LYS A 410 20.47 -68.93 -13.72
N LYS A 411 19.38 -69.62 -13.29
CA LYS A 411 18.76 -69.77 -11.92
C LYS A 411 18.14 -68.51 -11.25
N SER A 412 16.83 -68.37 -10.90
CA SER A 412 15.76 -69.22 -10.28
C SER A 412 15.57 -68.94 -8.77
N LYS A 413 14.37 -68.82 -8.16
CA LYS A 413 13.03 -69.38 -8.49
C LYS A 413 11.85 -68.38 -8.32
N LYS A 414 10.67 -68.79 -8.81
CA LYS A 414 9.28 -68.26 -8.68
C LYS A 414 8.50 -69.02 -7.57
N PRO A 415 7.18 -68.85 -7.31
CA PRO A 415 6.10 -68.06 -7.97
C PRO A 415 5.53 -66.95 -7.04
N ALA A 416 4.32 -66.34 -7.13
CA ALA A 416 3.11 -66.44 -7.98
C ALA A 416 2.45 -65.01 -8.09
N LYS A 417 1.23 -64.71 -8.59
CA LYS A 417 0.16 -65.39 -9.37
C LYS A 417 -0.60 -64.31 -10.21
N LYS A 418 -1.64 -64.70 -10.98
CA LYS A 418 -2.69 -63.91 -11.69
C LYS A 418 -3.93 -64.86 -11.85
N PRO A 419 -5.10 -64.52 -12.46
CA PRO A 419 -5.52 -63.39 -13.33
C PRO A 419 -6.95 -62.83 -12.94
N LEU A 420 -7.86 -62.14 -13.68
CA LEU A 420 -8.07 -61.48 -15.01
C LEU A 420 -9.51 -60.81 -14.99
N LEU A 421 -9.82 -59.97 -15.99
CA LEU A 421 -11.18 -59.59 -16.52
C LEU A 421 -12.06 -58.50 -15.84
N LYS A 422 -13.05 -58.03 -16.62
CA LYS A 422 -14.08 -56.97 -16.44
C LYS A 422 -15.47 -57.58 -16.84
N PRO A 423 -16.60 -56.83 -17.04
CA PRO A 423 -16.97 -55.45 -16.71
C PRO A 423 -18.38 -55.34 -16.04
N GLU A 424 -19.04 -54.18 -16.19
CA GLU A 424 -20.50 -53.94 -16.18
C GLU A 424 -21.25 -53.59 -14.86
N SER A 425 -22.21 -52.67 -15.06
CA SER A 425 -23.29 -52.14 -14.22
C SER A 425 -24.64 -52.68 -14.78
N PRO A 426 -25.84 -52.56 -14.15
CA PRO A 426 -26.26 -51.41 -13.32
C PRO A 426 -27.40 -51.63 -12.27
N ARG A 427 -27.85 -50.54 -11.59
CA ARG A 427 -29.22 -50.31 -11.00
C ARG A 427 -29.67 -51.25 -9.84
N ASP A 428 -30.67 -50.99 -8.99
CA ASP A 428 -31.51 -49.84 -8.49
C ASP A 428 -32.32 -50.43 -7.28
N ASP A 429 -32.83 -49.77 -6.23
CA ASP A 429 -32.81 -48.38 -5.71
C ASP A 429 -33.19 -48.39 -4.18
N GLU A 430 -33.57 -47.23 -3.59
CA GLU A 430 -34.36 -46.99 -2.34
C GLU A 430 -33.74 -47.18 -0.91
N ASP A 431 -33.61 -46.03 -0.21
CA ASP A 431 -33.89 -45.67 1.22
C ASP A 431 -33.29 -46.47 2.43
N ASP A 432 -33.08 -45.92 3.63
CA ASP A 432 -33.63 -44.71 4.30
C ASP A 432 -32.68 -44.06 5.37
N ASN A 433 -32.98 -42.80 5.72
CA ASN A 433 -32.74 -42.03 6.97
C ASN A 433 -31.37 -41.93 7.71
N SER A 434 -30.84 -40.70 7.70
CA SER A 434 -30.50 -39.86 8.89
C SER A 434 -29.17 -39.97 9.70
N ALA A 435 -28.55 -38.77 9.85
CA ALA A 435 -27.99 -38.16 11.07
C ALA A 435 -26.65 -38.60 11.73
N SER A 436 -25.74 -37.62 11.79
CA SER A 436 -24.77 -37.22 12.85
C SER A 436 -24.38 -38.17 14.01
N ASP A 437 -23.07 -38.35 14.20
CA ASP A 437 -22.24 -37.59 15.17
C ASP A 437 -20.76 -37.62 14.67
N SER A 438 -19.85 -36.66 14.86
CA SER A 438 -19.25 -36.10 16.09
C SER A 438 -18.64 -37.14 17.03
N GLY A 439 -17.49 -36.79 17.63
CA GLY A 439 -16.60 -37.75 18.29
C GLY A 439 -15.71 -37.06 19.31
N ASP A 440 -16.29 -36.82 20.48
CA ASP A 440 -15.60 -36.39 21.69
C ASP A 440 -15.11 -37.64 22.46
N PHE A 441 -14.01 -37.55 23.21
CA PHE A 441 -13.56 -38.64 24.08
C PHE A 441 -13.02 -38.10 25.40
N ALA A 442 -13.55 -38.64 26.49
CA ALA A 442 -13.50 -38.08 27.83
C ALA A 442 -12.42 -38.68 28.74
N GLU A 443 -12.45 -38.26 29.99
CA GLU A 443 -11.50 -38.56 31.08
C GLU A 443 -11.67 -39.99 31.64
N GLU A 444 -10.64 -40.53 32.28
CA GLU A 444 -10.75 -41.68 33.20
C GLU A 444 -10.43 -41.23 34.63
N GLU A 445 -11.24 -41.68 35.60
CA GLU A 445 -11.04 -41.44 37.02
C GLU A 445 -10.05 -42.43 37.65
N GLY A 446 -9.32 -41.98 38.68
CA GLY A 446 -8.53 -42.84 39.57
C GLY A 446 -8.91 -42.56 41.02
N ASN A 447 -9.51 -43.54 41.69
CA ASN A 447 -10.02 -43.43 43.06
C ASN A 447 -9.09 -44.12 44.07
N GLU A 448 -8.64 -43.40 45.10
CA GLU A 448 -8.07 -43.98 46.31
C GLU A 448 -8.31 -43.04 47.51
N ALA A 449 -8.51 -43.59 48.70
CA ALA A 449 -8.95 -42.84 49.89
C ALA A 449 -8.22 -43.25 51.17
N ALA A 450 -7.91 -42.27 52.02
CA ALA A 450 -7.43 -42.47 53.40
C ALA A 450 -7.86 -41.28 54.28
N ASP A 451 -8.03 -41.56 55.58
CA ASP A 451 -8.56 -40.67 56.62
C ASP A 451 -7.44 -39.95 57.40
N GLY A 452 -7.73 -38.84 58.12
CA GLY A 452 -6.72 -38.16 58.95
C GLY A 452 -6.97 -36.73 59.45
N SER A 453 -8.05 -36.50 60.21
CA SER A 453 -8.19 -35.49 61.30
C SER A 453 -7.80 -34.01 61.11
N GLU A 454 -8.73 -33.10 61.44
CA GLU A 454 -8.49 -31.69 61.82
C GLU A 454 -7.85 -31.58 63.23
N PRO A 455 -7.40 -30.38 63.67
CA PRO A 455 -8.28 -29.60 64.54
C PRO A 455 -8.27 -28.07 64.30
N GLU A 456 -9.17 -27.39 65.01
CA GLU A 456 -9.45 -25.95 65.00
C GLU A 456 -8.52 -25.13 65.92
N GLU A 457 -8.46 -23.80 65.72
CA GLU A 457 -8.70 -22.73 66.74
C GLU A 457 -8.16 -21.34 66.30
N GLU A 458 -9.09 -20.51 65.80
CA GLU A 458 -9.50 -19.15 66.24
C GLU A 458 -8.52 -18.07 66.84
N PRO A 459 -8.95 -16.79 67.03
CA PRO A 459 -8.09 -15.63 66.68
C PRO A 459 -7.79 -14.62 67.81
N GLU A 460 -6.94 -13.62 67.50
CA GLU A 460 -6.89 -12.33 68.22
C GLU A 460 -6.76 -11.09 67.32
N ALA A 461 -7.30 -9.98 67.83
CA ALA A 461 -7.21 -8.58 67.40
C ALA A 461 -7.53 -7.72 68.67
N PRO A 462 -7.65 -6.36 68.67
CA PRO A 462 -7.40 -5.35 67.63
C PRO A 462 -6.53 -4.17 68.18
N GLY A 463 -6.57 -3.00 67.51
CA GLY A 463 -6.15 -1.69 68.06
C GLY A 463 -5.18 -0.92 67.16
N SER A 464 -5.26 0.42 67.05
CA SER A 464 -6.25 1.38 67.57
C SER A 464 -6.33 2.62 66.66
N ASP A 465 -7.41 3.38 66.77
CA ASP A 465 -7.67 4.63 66.02
C ASP A 465 -6.85 5.83 66.55
N ASP A 466 -6.74 6.90 65.73
CA ASP A 466 -7.15 8.27 66.09
C ASP A 466 -6.85 9.31 64.96
N ASP A 467 -7.93 9.96 64.50
CA ASP A 467 -8.18 11.31 63.96
C ASP A 467 -7.20 12.14 63.06
N ASP A 468 -7.82 12.64 61.97
CA ASP A 468 -7.73 13.95 61.29
C ASP A 468 -6.53 14.91 61.45
N GLU A 469 -5.95 15.32 60.30
CA GLU A 469 -6.07 16.72 59.81
C GLU A 469 -5.72 16.87 58.32
N VAL A 470 -6.28 17.88 57.63
CA VAL A 470 -6.00 18.19 56.21
C VAL A 470 -5.43 19.61 56.03
N PRO A 471 -4.17 19.74 55.56
CA PRO A 471 -3.65 21.00 55.01
C PRO A 471 -3.29 20.90 53.51
N ASP A 472 -3.71 21.91 52.75
CA ASP A 472 -3.50 22.06 51.30
C ASP A 472 -2.16 22.75 50.96
N ALA A 473 -1.17 22.00 50.44
CA ALA A 473 0.06 22.56 49.87
C ALA A 473 0.81 21.58 48.94
N LEU A 474 1.25 22.06 47.77
CA LEU A 474 2.16 21.34 46.85
C LEU A 474 3.64 21.61 47.19
N PRO A 475 4.48 20.58 47.45
CA PRO A 475 5.93 20.72 47.50
C PRO A 475 6.58 20.54 46.11
N THR A 476 7.46 21.46 45.73
CA THR A 476 8.30 21.37 44.52
C THR A 476 9.68 20.78 44.82
N ASP A 477 10.24 20.02 43.86
CA ASP A 477 11.67 19.68 43.71
C ASP A 477 12.44 19.35 45.01
N ALA A 478 12.14 18.19 45.59
CA ALA A 478 13.03 17.47 46.49
C ALA A 478 13.17 16.01 46.04
N ALA A 479 14.39 15.48 46.01
CA ALA A 479 14.63 14.10 45.55
C ALA A 479 14.10 13.09 46.58
N VAL A 480 13.15 12.25 46.16
CA VAL A 480 12.59 11.18 47.00
C VAL A 480 13.60 10.03 47.09
N THR A 481 14.42 10.04 48.14
CA THR A 481 15.26 8.88 48.50
C THR A 481 14.38 7.69 48.87
N LEU A 482 14.51 6.59 48.13
CA LEU A 482 13.86 5.32 48.44
C LEU A 482 14.33 4.78 49.80
N PRO A 483 13.46 4.07 50.56
CA PRO A 483 13.87 3.42 51.80
C PRO A 483 14.91 2.32 51.54
N PRO A 484 15.90 2.11 52.44
CA PRO A 484 17.01 1.19 52.21
C PRO A 484 16.60 -0.28 52.46
N THR A 485 15.99 -0.91 51.45
CA THR A 485 15.73 -2.36 51.44
C THR A 485 16.63 -3.08 50.44
N THR A 486 17.15 -4.24 50.82
CA THR A 486 18.07 -5.08 50.02
C THR A 486 17.58 -5.29 48.58
N HIS A 487 18.29 -4.73 47.60
CA HIS A 487 17.95 -4.91 46.19
C HIS A 487 18.14 -6.37 45.76
N PRO A 488 17.07 -7.11 45.41
CA PRO A 488 17.19 -8.52 45.06
C PRO A 488 17.99 -8.72 43.78
N GLN A 489 18.86 -9.73 43.72
CA GLN A 489 19.76 -9.98 42.59
C GLN A 489 19.23 -11.04 41.61
N THR A 490 18.62 -12.09 42.16
CA THR A 490 18.02 -13.22 41.43
C THR A 490 16.50 -13.14 41.51
N PHE A 491 15.82 -13.84 40.60
CA PHE A 491 14.36 -13.92 40.61
C PHE A 491 13.83 -14.72 41.81
N GLU A 492 14.65 -15.59 42.41
CA GLU A 492 14.31 -16.41 43.58
C GLU A 492 14.21 -15.58 44.89
N GLU A 493 14.90 -14.44 44.96
CA GLU A 493 14.76 -13.46 46.04
C GLU A 493 13.42 -12.70 45.98
N LEU A 494 12.68 -12.81 44.87
CA LEU A 494 11.32 -12.30 44.77
C LEU A 494 10.31 -13.39 45.17
N LYS A 495 9.35 -13.04 46.02
CA LYS A 495 8.23 -13.92 46.42
C LYS A 495 7.18 -14.09 45.31
N LEU A 496 7.62 -14.58 44.14
CA LEU A 496 6.80 -14.90 42.98
C LEU A 496 6.22 -16.31 43.09
N SER A 497 5.09 -16.56 42.44
CA SER A 497 4.53 -17.90 42.32
C SER A 497 5.47 -18.86 41.57
N GLU A 498 5.44 -20.13 41.97
CA GLU A 498 6.26 -21.21 41.37
C GLU A 498 6.08 -21.30 39.83
N LYS A 499 4.88 -20.98 39.34
CA LYS A 499 4.54 -20.95 37.91
C LYS A 499 5.34 -19.88 37.15
N THR A 500 5.46 -18.69 37.74
CA THR A 500 6.28 -17.59 37.22
C THR A 500 7.77 -17.95 37.27
N LEU A 501 8.27 -18.44 38.41
CA LEU A 501 9.68 -18.83 38.57
C LEU A 501 10.09 -19.95 37.62
N LYS A 502 9.26 -21.00 37.47
CA LYS A 502 9.50 -22.11 36.54
C LYS A 502 9.58 -21.62 35.10
N ALA A 503 8.72 -20.69 34.68
CA ALA A 503 8.77 -20.12 33.34
C ALA A 503 10.06 -19.30 33.11
N ILE A 504 10.46 -18.46 34.08
CA ILE A 504 11.70 -17.67 34.01
C ILE A 504 12.94 -18.58 33.92
N ASN A 505 12.96 -19.68 34.68
CA ASN A 505 14.03 -20.67 34.65
C ASN A 505 14.08 -21.44 33.32
N GLU A 506 12.93 -21.79 32.73
CA GLU A 506 12.87 -22.38 31.37
C GLU A 506 13.31 -21.40 30.27
N MET A 507 13.21 -20.08 30.49
CA MET A 507 13.78 -19.05 29.61
C MET A 507 15.29 -18.82 29.85
N GLY A 508 15.90 -19.44 30.87
CA GLY A 508 17.33 -19.37 31.16
C GLY A 508 17.83 -18.10 31.86
N PHE A 509 16.95 -17.27 32.44
CA PHE A 509 17.33 -16.01 33.09
C PHE A 509 17.66 -16.19 34.58
N SER A 510 18.96 -16.34 34.91
CA SER A 510 19.42 -16.56 36.28
C SER A 510 19.62 -15.30 37.14
N LYS A 511 19.69 -14.10 36.54
CA LYS A 511 19.90 -12.83 37.23
C LYS A 511 19.06 -11.72 36.63
N MET A 512 18.58 -10.80 37.47
CA MET A 512 17.84 -9.62 37.04
C MET A 512 18.75 -8.50 36.53
N THR A 513 18.27 -7.76 35.51
CA THR A 513 18.91 -6.51 35.05
C THR A 513 18.62 -5.34 35.99
N ALA A 514 19.36 -4.23 35.88
CA ALA A 514 19.18 -3.07 36.75
C ALA A 514 17.73 -2.53 36.79
N ILE A 515 17.06 -2.42 35.64
CA ILE A 515 15.66 -1.97 35.60
C ILE A 515 14.69 -3.01 36.19
N GLN A 516 14.99 -4.31 36.08
CA GLN A 516 14.18 -5.38 36.68
C GLN A 516 14.27 -5.36 38.21
N ARG A 517 15.50 -5.32 38.78
CA ARG A 517 15.73 -5.26 40.24
C ARG A 517 15.08 -4.04 40.89
N ASN A 518 15.04 -2.91 40.18
CA ASN A 518 14.49 -1.66 40.71
C ASN A 518 12.97 -1.58 40.52
N ALA A 519 12.43 -2.00 39.37
CA ALA A 519 11.00 -1.88 39.08
C ALA A 519 10.14 -3.01 39.64
N ILE A 520 10.57 -4.29 39.53
CA ILE A 520 9.68 -5.42 39.86
C ILE A 520 9.21 -5.40 41.32
N PRO A 521 10.04 -5.16 42.35
CA PRO A 521 9.56 -5.10 43.74
C PRO A 521 8.54 -3.98 43.98
N LEU A 522 8.75 -2.81 43.39
CA LEU A 522 7.84 -1.65 43.52
C LEU A 522 6.51 -1.88 42.79
N LEU A 523 6.56 -2.55 41.64
CA LEU A 523 5.38 -2.93 40.87
C LEU A 523 4.57 -4.05 41.54
N LEU A 524 5.23 -5.04 42.16
CA LEU A 524 4.55 -6.05 42.99
C LEU A 524 3.88 -5.42 44.23
N ALA A 525 4.44 -4.35 44.77
CA ALA A 525 3.84 -3.53 45.83
C ALA A 525 2.70 -2.59 45.36
N GLY A 526 2.20 -2.75 44.14
CA GLY A 526 1.03 -2.02 43.61
C GLY A 526 1.25 -0.53 43.32
N LYS A 527 2.51 -0.04 43.36
CA LYS A 527 2.84 1.37 43.08
C LYS A 527 2.84 1.66 41.58
N ASP A 528 2.47 2.88 41.21
CA ASP A 528 2.64 3.39 39.84
C ASP A 528 4.11 3.75 39.60
N VAL A 529 4.64 3.42 38.43
CA VAL A 529 6.07 3.55 38.11
C VAL A 529 6.28 4.19 36.74
N LEU A 530 7.19 5.17 36.70
CA LEU A 530 7.74 5.76 35.48
C LEU A 530 9.18 5.24 35.29
N GLY A 531 9.36 4.25 34.41
CA GLY A 531 10.62 3.55 34.19
C GLY A 531 11.39 4.06 32.97
N ALA A 532 12.51 4.74 33.21
CA ALA A 532 13.46 5.19 32.20
C ALA A 532 14.68 4.25 32.12
N ALA A 533 14.84 3.57 30.97
CA ALA A 533 16.01 2.72 30.71
C ALA A 533 16.28 2.53 29.21
N LYS A 534 17.57 2.44 28.85
CA LYS A 534 18.06 2.16 27.48
C LYS A 534 17.38 0.94 26.83
N THR A 535 17.30 0.97 25.50
CA THR A 535 16.78 -0.14 24.69
C THR A 535 17.66 -1.39 24.82
N GLY A 536 17.07 -2.54 25.13
CA GLY A 536 17.81 -3.79 25.38
C GLY A 536 18.10 -4.08 26.86
N SER A 537 17.71 -3.19 27.79
CA SER A 537 17.89 -3.36 29.24
C SER A 537 16.96 -4.40 29.91
N GLY A 538 16.08 -5.07 29.17
CA GLY A 538 15.17 -6.08 29.73
C GLY A 538 13.83 -5.54 30.26
N LYS A 539 13.42 -4.31 29.89
CA LYS A 539 12.15 -3.66 30.30
C LYS A 539 10.92 -4.57 30.20
N THR A 540 10.83 -5.39 29.14
CA THR A 540 9.66 -6.25 28.88
C THR A 540 9.37 -7.24 30.01
N LEU A 541 10.39 -7.86 30.61
CA LEU A 541 10.18 -8.71 31.80
C LEU A 541 9.84 -7.88 33.05
N ALA A 542 10.41 -6.67 33.16
CA ALA A 542 10.17 -5.79 34.31
C ALA A 542 8.70 -5.38 34.47
N PHE A 543 7.93 -5.29 33.38
CA PHE A 543 6.48 -5.09 33.44
C PHE A 543 5.65 -6.37 33.30
N LEU A 544 6.06 -7.37 32.49
CA LEU A 544 5.26 -8.58 32.31
C LEU A 544 5.20 -9.46 33.57
N ILE A 545 6.28 -9.56 34.34
CA ILE A 545 6.33 -10.38 35.58
C ILE A 545 5.27 -9.91 36.59
N PRO A 546 5.26 -8.65 37.08
CA PRO A 546 4.23 -8.19 38.03
C PRO A 546 2.82 -8.20 37.42
N ALA A 547 2.69 -7.97 36.11
CA ALA A 547 1.41 -8.02 35.40
C ALA A 547 0.80 -9.44 35.30
N ILE A 548 1.63 -10.49 35.21
CA ILE A 548 1.16 -11.89 35.25
C ILE A 548 0.89 -12.30 36.70
N GLU A 549 1.77 -11.91 37.63
CA GLU A 549 1.65 -12.27 39.04
C GLU A 549 0.38 -11.71 39.69
N ILE A 550 -0.04 -10.46 39.39
CA ILE A 550 -1.31 -9.91 39.88
C ILE A 550 -2.55 -10.67 39.35
N LEU A 551 -2.51 -11.15 38.10
CA LEU A 551 -3.58 -12.00 37.54
C LEU A 551 -3.58 -13.41 38.14
N SER A 552 -2.41 -13.90 38.56
CA SER A 552 -2.21 -15.18 39.25
C SER A 552 -2.76 -15.12 40.68
N ALA A 553 -2.33 -14.13 41.47
CA ALA A 553 -2.75 -13.90 42.85
C ALA A 553 -4.26 -13.64 42.97
N LEU A 554 -4.83 -12.80 42.09
CA LEU A 554 -6.27 -12.54 42.02
C LEU A 554 -7.08 -13.67 41.35
N ARG A 555 -6.44 -14.79 41.00
CA ARG A 555 -7.04 -16.00 40.40
C ARG A 555 -7.99 -15.70 39.21
N PHE A 556 -7.60 -14.76 38.34
CA PHE A 556 -8.42 -14.35 37.18
C PHE A 556 -8.80 -15.55 36.31
N LYS A 557 -10.09 -15.70 36.02
CA LYS A 557 -10.64 -16.66 35.05
C LYS A 557 -11.13 -15.91 33.80
N PRO A 558 -11.39 -16.57 32.65
CA PRO A 558 -11.86 -15.88 31.44
C PRO A 558 -13.10 -15.01 31.66
N ARG A 559 -14.04 -15.48 32.50
CA ARG A 559 -15.26 -14.75 32.91
C ARG A 559 -15.02 -13.39 33.58
N ASN A 560 -13.83 -13.16 34.15
CA ASN A 560 -13.48 -11.88 34.77
C ASN A 560 -13.10 -10.82 33.73
N GLY A 561 -12.88 -11.21 32.47
CA GLY A 561 -12.45 -10.30 31.41
C GLY A 561 -10.99 -9.87 31.53
N THR A 562 -10.68 -8.71 30.95
CA THR A 562 -9.33 -8.16 30.87
C THR A 562 -8.93 -7.46 32.16
N GLY A 563 -7.97 -8.06 32.88
CA GLY A 563 -7.37 -7.51 34.09
C GLY A 563 -6.07 -6.74 33.84
N VAL A 564 -5.39 -6.99 32.71
CA VAL A 564 -4.20 -6.22 32.28
C VAL A 564 -4.27 -5.86 30.80
N ILE A 565 -3.89 -4.62 30.49
CA ILE A 565 -3.67 -4.11 29.12
C ILE A 565 -2.23 -3.62 28.98
N VAL A 566 -1.55 -4.03 27.90
CA VAL A 566 -0.22 -3.52 27.51
C VAL A 566 -0.33 -2.82 26.16
N VAL A 567 0.05 -1.54 26.09
CA VAL A 567 -0.03 -0.71 24.89
C VAL A 567 1.37 -0.48 24.31
N SER A 568 1.54 -0.76 23.01
CA SER A 568 2.78 -0.62 22.25
C SER A 568 2.59 0.27 21.02
N PRO A 569 3.56 1.12 20.64
CA PRO A 569 3.49 1.99 19.45
C PRO A 569 3.45 1.23 18.12
N THR A 570 4.00 0.00 18.06
CA THR A 570 4.09 -0.76 16.80
C THR A 570 3.51 -2.16 16.95
N ARG A 571 3.03 -2.70 15.83
CA ARG A 571 2.43 -4.04 15.72
C ARG A 571 3.48 -5.12 15.91
N GLU A 572 4.71 -4.85 15.47
CA GLU A 572 5.85 -5.76 15.58
C GLU A 572 6.31 -5.88 17.04
N LEU A 573 6.42 -4.77 17.76
CA LEU A 573 6.71 -4.79 19.19
C LEU A 573 5.56 -5.44 19.98
N ALA A 574 4.30 -5.20 19.62
CA ALA A 574 3.16 -5.88 20.23
C ALA A 574 3.22 -7.42 20.02
N LEU A 575 3.59 -7.89 18.83
CA LEU A 575 3.81 -9.31 18.55
C LEU A 575 4.99 -9.90 19.34
N GLN A 576 6.07 -9.14 19.51
CA GLN A 576 7.24 -9.53 20.30
C GLN A 576 6.89 -9.66 21.80
N ILE A 577 6.20 -8.66 22.38
CA ILE A 577 5.72 -8.72 23.77
C ILE A 577 4.75 -9.90 23.96
N PHE A 578 3.90 -10.18 22.96
CA PHE A 578 3.00 -11.34 22.98
C PHE A 578 3.74 -12.69 22.94
N GLY A 579 4.88 -12.78 22.23
CA GLY A 579 5.78 -13.94 22.30
C GLY A 579 6.33 -14.18 23.70
N VAL A 580 6.90 -13.14 24.33
CA VAL A 580 7.44 -13.20 25.70
C VAL A 580 6.34 -13.52 26.72
N ALA A 581 5.16 -12.92 26.59
CA ALA A 581 4.02 -13.18 27.48
C ALA A 581 3.55 -14.64 27.38
N ARG A 582 3.49 -15.22 26.18
CA ARG A 582 3.17 -16.64 25.97
C ARG A 582 4.15 -17.58 26.68
N GLU A 583 5.44 -17.23 26.70
CA GLU A 583 6.47 -18.04 27.35
C GLU A 583 6.40 -17.94 28.88
N LEU A 584 6.22 -16.74 29.45
CA LEU A 584 5.96 -16.56 30.89
C LEU A 584 4.64 -17.19 31.36
N MET A 585 3.60 -17.19 30.52
CA MET A 585 2.28 -17.75 30.85
C MET A 585 2.17 -19.26 30.58
N LYS A 586 3.25 -19.95 30.19
CA LYS A 586 3.25 -21.39 29.85
C LYS A 586 2.68 -22.30 30.95
N HIS A 587 2.89 -21.96 32.23
CA HIS A 587 2.39 -22.72 33.39
C HIS A 587 1.16 -22.07 34.06
N HIS A 588 0.59 -21.02 33.45
CA HIS A 588 -0.53 -20.23 33.99
C HIS A 588 -1.87 -20.63 33.35
N SER A 589 -2.97 -20.45 34.09
CA SER A 589 -4.33 -20.78 33.64
C SER A 589 -5.09 -19.58 33.03
N GLN A 590 -4.47 -18.39 33.07
CA GLN A 590 -5.00 -17.12 32.61
C GLN A 590 -4.92 -17.00 31.08
N THR A 591 -5.92 -16.38 30.45
CA THR A 591 -5.95 -16.22 28.99
C THR A 591 -5.20 -14.98 28.52
N TYR A 592 -4.54 -15.07 27.37
CA TYR A 592 -3.81 -13.96 26.75
C TYR A 592 -4.22 -13.74 25.28
N GLY A 593 -4.17 -12.48 24.84
CA GLY A 593 -4.63 -12.05 23.53
C GLY A 593 -3.85 -10.83 23.00
N ILE A 594 -3.96 -10.61 21.69
CA ILE A 594 -3.35 -9.48 21.00
C ILE A 594 -4.40 -8.83 20.10
N VAL A 595 -4.47 -7.49 20.09
CA VAL A 595 -5.32 -6.72 19.16
C VAL A 595 -4.52 -5.62 18.46
N ILE A 596 -4.37 -5.76 17.14
CA ILE A 596 -3.46 -4.95 16.32
C ILE A 596 -4.09 -4.56 14.98
N GLY A 597 -3.85 -3.31 14.57
CA GLY A 597 -4.38 -2.82 13.30
C GLY A 597 -3.99 -3.71 12.11
N GLY A 598 -4.95 -4.05 11.27
CA GLY A 598 -4.75 -4.93 10.11
C GLY A 598 -4.89 -6.44 10.39
N ALA A 599 -5.15 -6.85 11.64
CA ALA A 599 -5.69 -8.17 11.94
C ALA A 599 -7.23 -8.23 11.71
N ASN A 600 -7.81 -9.42 11.75
CA ASN A 600 -9.25 -9.62 11.53
C ASN A 600 -10.06 -9.22 12.77
N ARG A 601 -10.67 -8.03 12.71
CA ARG A 601 -11.48 -7.44 13.79
C ARG A 601 -12.59 -8.36 14.31
N LYS A 602 -13.19 -9.23 13.48
CA LYS A 602 -14.25 -10.14 13.94
C LYS A 602 -13.68 -11.23 14.85
N ALA A 603 -12.53 -11.81 14.48
CA ALA A 603 -11.83 -12.79 15.30
C ALA A 603 -11.20 -12.16 16.55
N GLU A 604 -10.69 -10.92 16.46
CA GLU A 604 -10.24 -10.13 17.61
C GLU A 604 -11.40 -9.93 18.60
N ALA A 605 -12.57 -9.47 18.12
CA ALA A 605 -13.77 -9.27 18.95
C ALA A 605 -14.29 -10.57 19.58
N GLU A 606 -14.41 -11.65 18.80
CA GLU A 606 -14.87 -12.95 19.30
C GLU A 606 -13.95 -13.50 20.40
N LYS A 607 -12.62 -13.36 20.25
CA LYS A 607 -11.66 -13.76 21.28
C LYS A 607 -11.78 -12.88 22.53
N LEU A 608 -12.01 -11.58 22.39
CA LEU A 608 -12.26 -10.68 23.53
C LEU A 608 -13.54 -11.06 24.28
N SER A 609 -14.64 -11.33 23.59
CA SER A 609 -15.91 -11.76 24.20
C SER A 609 -15.83 -13.12 24.89
N LYS A 610 -14.94 -14.03 24.43
CA LYS A 610 -14.59 -15.29 25.13
C LYS A 610 -13.77 -15.10 26.41
N GLY A 611 -13.29 -13.89 26.69
CA GLY A 611 -12.56 -13.53 27.91
C GLY A 611 -11.04 -13.66 27.77
N VAL A 612 -10.37 -12.52 27.57
CA VAL A 612 -8.89 -12.39 27.56
C VAL A 612 -8.45 -11.67 28.83
N ASN A 613 -7.63 -12.30 29.68
CA ASN A 613 -7.15 -11.70 30.93
C ASN A 613 -5.98 -10.72 30.73
N LEU A 614 -4.98 -11.09 29.92
CA LEU A 614 -3.86 -10.23 29.50
C LEU A 614 -4.01 -9.84 28.02
N LEU A 615 -4.19 -8.55 27.74
CA LEU A 615 -4.38 -8.02 26.39
C LEU A 615 -3.19 -7.13 25.96
N ILE A 616 -2.56 -7.46 24.85
CA ILE A 616 -1.44 -6.69 24.27
C ILE A 616 -1.94 -5.98 23.00
N ALA A 617 -1.69 -4.68 22.85
CA ALA A 617 -2.41 -3.89 21.84
C ALA A 617 -1.61 -2.72 21.22
N THR A 618 -2.11 -2.23 20.08
CA THR A 618 -1.72 -0.94 19.49
C THR A 618 -2.83 0.10 19.67
N PRO A 619 -2.52 1.39 19.97
CA PRO A 619 -3.50 2.38 20.43
C PRO A 619 -4.81 2.44 19.64
N GLY A 620 -4.76 2.78 18.34
CA GLY A 620 -5.98 2.94 17.54
C GLY A 620 -6.85 1.69 17.42
N ARG A 621 -6.28 0.47 17.51
CA ARG A 621 -7.07 -0.78 17.52
C ARG A 621 -7.62 -1.12 18.90
N LEU A 622 -6.90 -0.78 19.97
CA LEU A 622 -7.44 -0.89 21.33
C LEU A 622 -8.66 0.02 21.48
N LEU A 623 -8.54 1.28 21.05
CA LEU A 623 -9.62 2.28 21.12
C LEU A 623 -10.86 1.85 20.33
N ASP A 624 -10.68 1.32 19.11
CA ASP A 624 -11.75 0.69 18.30
C ASP A 624 -12.49 -0.42 19.08
N HIS A 625 -11.78 -1.32 19.76
CA HIS A 625 -12.44 -2.35 20.57
C HIS A 625 -13.10 -1.80 21.83
N LEU A 626 -12.47 -0.87 22.55
CA LEU A 626 -13.02 -0.27 23.78
C LEU A 626 -14.31 0.53 23.53
N LEU A 627 -14.44 1.17 22.36
CA LEU A 627 -15.64 1.93 21.99
C LEU A 627 -16.71 1.05 21.31
N ASN A 628 -16.30 0.10 20.47
CA ASN A 628 -17.19 -0.55 19.50
C ASN A 628 -17.19 -2.10 19.61
N THR A 629 -16.88 -2.69 20.77
CA THR A 629 -16.95 -4.15 21.00
C THR A 629 -17.46 -4.48 22.41
N PRO A 630 -18.48 -5.34 22.57
CA PRO A 630 -18.91 -5.82 23.89
C PRO A 630 -17.93 -6.87 24.45
N PHE A 631 -17.06 -6.45 25.36
CA PHE A 631 -16.23 -7.35 26.18
C PHE A 631 -16.01 -6.75 27.58
N VAL A 632 -15.63 -7.59 28.54
CA VAL A 632 -15.44 -7.17 29.94
C VAL A 632 -14.03 -6.60 30.13
N PHE A 633 -13.93 -5.29 30.31
CA PHE A 633 -12.68 -4.58 30.67
C PHE A 633 -12.80 -3.71 31.93
N LYS A 634 -13.97 -3.65 32.58
CA LYS A 634 -14.18 -2.86 33.81
C LYS A 634 -13.34 -3.35 35.00
N ASN A 635 -12.94 -4.62 34.99
CA ASN A 635 -12.14 -5.25 36.04
C ASN A 635 -10.62 -5.03 35.85
N LEU A 636 -10.22 -4.04 35.04
CA LEU A 636 -8.81 -3.73 34.77
C LEU A 636 -8.08 -3.32 36.07
N LYS A 637 -6.98 -4.01 36.36
CA LYS A 637 -6.11 -3.74 37.52
C LYS A 637 -4.75 -3.16 37.12
N SER A 638 -4.24 -3.43 35.92
CA SER A 638 -3.00 -2.80 35.42
C SER A 638 -3.07 -2.32 33.97
N LEU A 639 -2.54 -1.12 33.71
CA LEU A 639 -2.28 -0.58 32.39
C LEU A 639 -0.78 -0.33 32.21
N VAL A 640 -0.18 -0.94 31.19
CA VAL A 640 1.22 -0.74 30.81
C VAL A 640 1.30 0.05 29.51
N ILE A 641 2.17 1.05 29.45
CA ILE A 641 2.46 1.85 28.25
C ILE A 641 3.97 1.72 27.96
N ASP A 642 4.36 1.01 26.90
CA ASP A 642 5.78 0.77 26.54
C ASP A 642 6.24 1.64 25.35
N GLU A 643 7.54 1.97 25.32
CA GLU A 643 8.17 2.93 24.40
C GLU A 643 7.32 4.21 24.21
N ALA A 644 6.84 4.81 25.32
CA ALA A 644 5.85 5.89 25.32
C ALA A 644 6.28 7.16 24.56
N ASP A 645 7.58 7.47 24.55
CA ASP A 645 8.16 8.53 23.71
C ASP A 645 7.89 8.30 22.22
N ARG A 646 7.88 7.03 21.78
CA ARG A 646 7.54 6.68 20.39
C ARG A 646 6.04 6.70 20.12
N ILE A 647 5.19 6.41 21.11
CA ILE A 647 3.72 6.56 20.97
C ILE A 647 3.37 8.02 20.67
N LEU A 648 3.99 8.95 21.39
CA LEU A 648 3.82 10.41 21.21
C LEU A 648 4.37 10.90 19.86
N GLU A 649 5.53 10.41 19.42
CA GLU A 649 6.11 10.76 18.12
C GLU A 649 5.30 10.27 16.90
N VAL A 650 4.64 9.11 17.01
CA VAL A 650 3.81 8.56 15.92
C VAL A 650 2.47 9.31 15.80
N GLY A 651 2.13 10.14 16.78
CA GLY A 651 0.91 10.95 16.80
C GLY A 651 -0.25 10.32 17.57
N PHE A 652 -0.05 9.17 18.23
CA PHE A 652 -1.10 8.48 18.99
C PHE A 652 -1.42 9.13 20.36
N GLU A 653 -1.13 10.43 20.52
CA GLU A 653 -1.31 11.15 21.78
C GLU A 653 -2.79 11.25 22.15
N ASP A 654 -3.65 11.53 21.18
CA ASP A 654 -5.11 11.63 21.39
C ASP A 654 -5.75 10.27 21.65
N GLU A 655 -5.32 9.20 20.97
CA GLU A 655 -5.81 7.86 21.25
C GLU A 655 -5.44 7.39 22.66
N ILE A 656 -4.22 7.65 23.16
CA ILE A 656 -3.89 7.32 24.56
C ILE A 656 -4.74 8.14 25.54
N ARG A 657 -4.91 9.45 25.30
CA ARG A 657 -5.78 10.30 26.14
C ARG A 657 -7.21 9.75 26.21
N GLN A 658 -7.74 9.22 25.10
CA GLN A 658 -9.05 8.56 25.07
C GLN A 658 -9.05 7.18 25.74
N ILE A 659 -8.04 6.34 25.50
CA ILE A 659 -7.89 5.02 26.14
C ILE A 659 -7.82 5.17 27.66
N VAL A 660 -6.99 6.06 28.18
CA VAL A 660 -6.84 6.32 29.63
C VAL A 660 -8.16 6.81 30.24
N LYS A 661 -8.93 7.63 29.52
CA LYS A 661 -10.25 8.13 29.94
C LYS A 661 -11.34 7.05 29.94
N VAL A 662 -11.34 6.14 28.95
CA VAL A 662 -12.29 5.01 28.88
C VAL A 662 -11.94 3.90 29.89
N LEU A 663 -10.66 3.77 30.22
CA LEU A 663 -10.12 2.86 31.24
C LEU A 663 -9.92 3.54 32.62
N ALA A 664 -10.67 4.61 32.90
CA ALA A 664 -10.61 5.31 34.18
C ALA A 664 -11.18 4.42 35.30
N ASN A 665 -10.35 4.13 36.30
CA ASN A 665 -10.65 3.33 37.48
C ASN A 665 -9.60 3.67 38.55
N ASP A 666 -10.02 4.06 39.74
CA ASP A 666 -9.13 4.57 40.80
C ASP A 666 -8.20 3.48 41.37
N ASP A 667 -8.66 2.22 41.31
CA ASP A 667 -7.91 1.00 41.65
C ASP A 667 -6.77 0.68 40.66
N ARG A 668 -6.70 1.32 39.49
CA ARG A 668 -5.84 0.88 38.37
C ARG A 668 -4.38 1.28 38.59
N GLN A 669 -3.51 0.30 38.81
CA GLN A 669 -2.07 0.51 38.72
C GLN A 669 -1.68 0.89 37.28
N THR A 670 -0.82 1.88 37.12
CA THR A 670 -0.31 2.27 35.80
C THR A 670 1.21 2.25 35.74
N MET A 671 1.75 1.67 34.68
CA MET A 671 3.19 1.48 34.46
C MET A 671 3.57 2.13 33.13
N LEU A 672 4.49 3.10 33.14
CA LEU A 672 4.92 3.81 31.93
C LEU A 672 6.42 3.60 31.72
N PHE A 673 6.78 2.97 30.61
CA PHE A 673 8.17 2.68 30.24
C PHE A 673 8.57 3.46 28.97
N SER A 674 9.79 4.01 28.99
CA SER A 674 10.36 4.76 27.86
C SER A 674 11.87 4.56 27.77
N ALA A 675 12.44 4.87 26.61
CA ALA A 675 13.88 4.96 26.42
C ALA A 675 14.41 6.41 26.47
N THR A 676 13.55 7.44 26.42
CA THR A 676 13.97 8.85 26.51
C THR A 676 12.98 9.71 27.31
N GLN A 677 13.47 10.38 28.36
CA GLN A 677 12.69 11.38 29.09
C GLN A 677 12.52 12.64 28.25
N THR A 678 11.29 13.15 28.16
CA THR A 678 10.94 14.44 27.55
C THR A 678 9.73 15.02 28.26
N THR A 679 9.53 16.34 28.20
CA THR A 679 8.36 16.99 28.83
C THR A 679 7.03 16.40 28.36
N LYS A 680 6.91 15.99 27.09
CA LYS A 680 5.71 15.29 26.58
C LYS A 680 5.46 13.93 27.23
N VAL A 681 6.51 13.20 27.63
CA VAL A 681 6.39 11.93 28.36
C VAL A 681 5.96 12.19 29.81
N GLU A 682 6.42 13.28 30.41
CA GLU A 682 5.98 13.74 31.74
C GLU A 682 4.52 14.23 31.71
N ASP A 683 4.12 14.97 30.67
CA ASP A 683 2.73 15.38 30.42
C ASP A 683 1.82 14.15 30.29
N LEU A 684 2.26 13.12 29.56
CA LEU A 684 1.54 11.85 29.44
C LEU A 684 1.48 11.09 30.77
N ALA A 685 2.58 11.10 31.55
CA ALA A 685 2.63 10.49 32.87
C ALA A 685 1.64 11.15 33.84
N ARG A 686 1.55 12.49 33.86
CA ARG A 686 0.59 13.26 34.68
C ARG A 686 -0.89 12.94 34.37
N ILE A 687 -1.19 12.40 33.19
CA ILE A 687 -2.55 12.04 32.76
C ILE A 687 -2.85 10.55 33.01
N SER A 688 -1.83 9.70 32.99
CA SER A 688 -1.98 8.24 33.03
C SER A 688 -1.69 7.61 34.40
N LEU A 689 -0.80 8.20 35.20
CA LEU A 689 -0.39 7.71 36.52
C LEU A 689 -1.22 8.35 37.63
N ARG A 690 -1.39 7.63 38.74
CA ARG A 690 -1.97 8.14 39.99
C ARG A 690 -0.99 9.09 40.70
N PRO A 691 -1.44 9.99 41.61
CA PRO A 691 -0.56 10.87 42.37
C PRO A 691 0.52 10.11 43.14
N GLY A 692 1.72 10.69 43.22
CA GLY A 692 2.90 10.06 43.85
C GLY A 692 3.49 8.85 43.11
N PRO A 693 3.67 8.87 41.77
CA PRO A 693 4.31 7.77 41.05
C PRO A 693 5.81 7.73 41.34
N LEU A 694 6.40 6.53 41.38
CA LEU A 694 7.83 6.35 41.61
C LEU A 694 8.60 6.46 40.29
N TYR A 695 9.53 7.41 40.21
CA TYR A 695 10.45 7.55 39.09
C TYR A 695 11.65 6.62 39.25
N ILE A 696 11.99 5.87 38.19
CA ILE A 696 13.13 4.96 38.17
C ILE A 696 13.97 5.24 36.93
N ASN A 697 15.11 5.92 37.10
CA ASN A 697 16.12 6.05 36.08
C ASN A 697 17.36 5.20 36.45
N VAL A 698 17.77 4.30 35.56
CA VAL A 698 18.96 3.44 35.74
C VAL A 698 20.15 3.85 34.86
N ASP A 699 20.03 4.97 34.13
CA ASP A 699 21.04 5.48 33.21
C ASP A 699 21.59 6.87 33.61
N GLU A 700 21.04 7.50 34.65
CA GLU A 700 21.36 8.87 35.08
C GLU A 700 22.83 9.06 35.52
N GLU A 701 23.41 8.06 36.19
CA GLU A 701 24.79 8.07 36.67
C GLU A 701 25.83 7.71 35.58
N LYS A 702 25.40 7.29 34.38
CA LYS A 702 26.32 6.73 33.38
C LYS A 702 27.00 7.79 32.50
N GLN A 703 28.31 7.60 32.28
CA GLN A 703 29.15 8.52 31.49
C GLN A 703 28.73 8.63 30.01
N TYR A 704 28.10 7.58 29.45
CA TYR A 704 27.75 7.49 28.03
C TYR A 704 26.28 7.11 27.79
N SER A 705 25.69 7.71 26.76
CA SER A 705 24.27 7.54 26.40
C SER A 705 23.96 6.25 25.61
N THR A 706 24.96 5.40 25.39
CA THR A 706 24.83 4.13 24.63
C THR A 706 25.05 2.93 25.54
N VAL A 707 24.95 1.72 24.99
CA VAL A 707 25.19 0.46 25.72
C VAL A 707 26.70 0.17 25.82
N GLU A 708 27.10 -0.49 26.90
CA GLU A 708 28.44 -1.05 27.05
C GLU A 708 28.64 -2.22 26.06
N GLY A 709 29.88 -2.44 25.57
CA GLY A 709 30.17 -3.48 24.57
C GLY A 709 29.94 -3.08 23.10
N LEU A 710 29.46 -1.86 22.84
CA LEU A 710 29.27 -1.30 21.49
C LEU A 710 30.46 -0.45 21.04
N GLU A 711 31.16 -0.88 19.97
CA GLU A 711 32.14 -0.04 19.28
C GLU A 711 31.47 0.84 18.22
N GLN A 712 31.75 2.14 18.23
CA GLN A 712 31.06 3.12 17.37
C GLN A 712 32.04 3.92 16.52
N GLY A 713 31.75 4.04 15.22
CA GLY A 713 32.54 4.89 14.35
C GLY A 713 31.80 5.39 13.12
N TYR A 714 32.50 6.23 12.37
CA TYR A 714 32.01 6.87 11.14
C TYR A 714 33.02 6.73 10.01
N VAL A 715 32.55 6.92 8.78
CA VAL A 715 33.37 7.00 7.57
C VAL A 715 32.97 8.22 6.76
N LEU A 716 33.96 9.02 6.35
CA LEU A 716 33.77 10.14 5.43
C LEU A 716 33.79 9.62 3.99
N CYS A 717 32.74 9.89 3.21
CA CYS A 717 32.58 9.36 1.87
C CYS A 717 31.88 10.35 0.93
N ASP A 718 32.46 10.62 -0.24
CA ASP A 718 31.78 11.34 -1.32
C ASP A 718 30.49 10.62 -1.74
N ALA A 719 29.42 11.36 -2.04
CA ALA A 719 28.13 10.79 -2.47
C ALA A 719 28.29 9.69 -3.54
N GLU A 720 29.05 9.96 -4.60
CA GLU A 720 29.27 9.03 -5.72
C GLU A 720 29.95 7.71 -5.31
N LYS A 721 30.65 7.65 -4.17
CA LYS A 721 31.33 6.46 -3.65
C LYS A 721 30.51 5.75 -2.55
N ARG A 722 29.51 6.43 -1.96
CA ARG A 722 28.70 5.98 -0.80
C ARG A 722 28.17 4.56 -1.00
N PHE A 723 27.48 4.28 -2.11
CA PHE A 723 26.96 2.93 -2.41
C PHE A 723 28.07 1.89 -2.68
N ILE A 724 29.16 2.27 -3.34
CA ILE A 724 30.25 1.35 -3.67
C ILE A 724 30.96 0.87 -2.39
N LEU A 725 31.11 1.76 -1.40
CA LEU A 725 31.65 1.44 -0.08
C LEU A 725 30.68 0.52 0.69
N LEU A 726 29.37 0.81 0.70
CA LEU A 726 28.35 -0.07 1.28
C LEU A 726 28.40 -1.47 0.65
N PHE A 727 28.38 -1.59 -0.68
CA PHE A 727 28.42 -2.87 -1.37
C PHE A 727 29.69 -3.67 -1.04
N SER A 728 30.85 -3.00 -0.99
CA SER A 728 32.13 -3.61 -0.64
C SER A 728 32.14 -4.11 0.81
N PHE A 729 31.53 -3.35 1.73
CA PHE A 729 31.33 -3.73 3.13
C PHE A 729 30.38 -4.92 3.28
N LEU A 730 29.18 -4.86 2.67
CA LEU A 730 28.17 -5.92 2.74
C LEU A 730 28.69 -7.24 2.15
N MET A 731 29.40 -7.19 1.03
CA MET A 731 30.07 -8.36 0.44
C MET A 731 31.08 -9.00 1.40
N ARG A 732 31.85 -8.19 2.13
CA ARG A 732 32.82 -8.66 3.14
C ARG A 732 32.12 -9.26 4.38
N MET A 733 30.95 -8.76 4.75
CA MET A 733 30.15 -9.30 5.87
C MET A 733 29.40 -10.59 5.48
N LYS A 734 28.86 -10.67 4.25
CA LYS A 734 28.32 -11.91 3.66
C LYS A 734 29.38 -13.03 3.65
N GLN A 735 30.61 -12.72 3.21
CA GLN A 735 31.74 -13.67 3.25
C GLN A 735 32.11 -14.12 4.67
N LYS A 736 31.90 -13.28 5.68
CA LYS A 736 32.17 -13.57 7.10
C LYS A 736 31.01 -14.24 7.84
N LYS A 737 29.90 -14.56 7.17
CA LYS A 737 28.65 -15.05 7.78
C LYS A 737 28.16 -14.15 8.92
N LYS A 738 28.06 -12.84 8.68
CA LYS A 738 27.70 -11.84 9.68
C LYS A 738 26.27 -11.31 9.52
N LYS A 739 25.64 -10.94 10.64
CA LYS A 739 24.28 -10.41 10.71
C LYS A 739 24.33 -8.88 10.77
N VAL A 740 23.74 -8.22 9.76
CA VAL A 740 23.89 -6.78 9.51
C VAL A 740 22.53 -6.11 9.34
N ILE A 741 22.33 -4.95 9.96
CA ILE A 741 21.19 -4.06 9.68
C ILE A 741 21.71 -2.79 8.99
N VAL A 742 21.04 -2.34 7.95
CA VAL A 742 21.37 -1.13 7.16
C VAL A 742 20.20 -0.15 7.18
N PHE A 743 20.39 1.00 7.81
CA PHE A 743 19.37 2.06 7.92
C PHE A 743 19.45 3.07 6.77
N PHE A 744 18.28 3.36 6.20
CA PHE A 744 18.04 4.35 5.15
C PHE A 744 16.92 5.33 5.55
N SER A 745 17.01 6.55 5.04
CA SER A 745 16.07 7.67 5.28
C SER A 745 14.67 7.47 4.69
N SER A 746 14.53 6.63 3.66
CA SER A 746 13.35 6.62 2.79
C SER A 746 12.92 5.20 2.42
N CYS A 747 11.60 4.94 2.49
CA CYS A 747 10.99 3.68 2.07
C CYS A 747 11.30 3.33 0.61
N ASN A 748 11.35 4.33 -0.28
CA ASN A 748 11.65 4.13 -1.69
C ASN A 748 13.14 3.82 -1.89
N SER A 749 14.02 4.36 -1.04
CA SER A 749 15.45 4.02 -1.03
C SER A 749 15.67 2.59 -0.56
N VAL A 750 15.00 2.15 0.50
CA VAL A 750 15.02 0.74 0.95
C VAL A 750 14.58 -0.20 -0.17
N LYS A 751 13.44 0.07 -0.81
CA LYS A 751 12.93 -0.71 -1.95
C LYS A 751 13.96 -0.80 -3.08
N TYR A 752 14.43 0.33 -3.58
CA TYR A 752 15.39 0.38 -4.69
C TYR A 752 16.70 -0.33 -4.36
N TYR A 753 17.31 -0.07 -3.19
CA TYR A 753 18.56 -0.72 -2.83
C TYR A 753 18.39 -2.21 -2.55
N ALA A 754 17.23 -2.67 -2.05
CA ALA A 754 16.93 -4.09 -1.94
C ALA A 754 16.75 -4.78 -3.31
N GLU A 755 16.00 -4.18 -4.23
CA GLU A 755 15.87 -4.67 -5.62
C GLU A 755 17.25 -4.73 -6.29
N LEU A 756 18.04 -3.66 -6.18
CA LEU A 756 19.39 -3.53 -6.75
C LEU A 756 20.38 -4.55 -6.19
N LEU A 757 20.42 -4.75 -4.88
CA LEU A 757 21.36 -5.69 -4.23
C LEU A 757 21.04 -7.14 -4.59
N ASN A 758 19.75 -7.50 -4.68
CA ASN A 758 19.33 -8.81 -5.17
C ASN A 758 19.72 -9.03 -6.65
N TYR A 759 19.70 -7.99 -7.50
CA TYR A 759 20.19 -8.08 -8.89
C TYR A 759 21.71 -8.26 -9.04
N ILE A 760 22.50 -8.09 -7.97
CA ILE A 760 23.98 -8.22 -7.98
C ILE A 760 24.47 -9.28 -6.98
N ASP A 761 23.70 -10.37 -6.85
CA ASP A 761 23.97 -11.54 -6.02
C ASP A 761 24.25 -11.23 -4.54
N CYS A 762 23.61 -10.18 -4.03
CA CYS A 762 23.57 -9.85 -2.61
C CYS A 762 22.14 -10.05 -2.09
N PRO A 763 21.77 -11.27 -1.63
CA PRO A 763 20.49 -11.50 -0.95
C PRO A 763 20.36 -10.57 0.25
N VAL A 764 19.28 -9.79 0.28
CA VAL A 764 18.96 -8.84 1.33
C VAL A 764 17.47 -8.85 1.62
N LEU A 765 17.12 -8.70 2.89
CA LEU A 765 15.76 -8.58 3.38
C LEU A 765 15.38 -7.10 3.52
N ASP A 766 14.17 -6.72 3.14
CA ASP A 766 13.66 -5.34 3.20
C ASP A 766 12.57 -5.16 4.28
N LEU A 767 12.67 -4.12 5.12
CA LEU A 767 11.64 -3.77 6.13
C LEU A 767 11.35 -2.27 6.16
N TYR A 768 10.18 -1.86 5.67
CA TYR A 768 9.76 -0.46 5.62
C TYR A 768 8.24 -0.28 5.71
N GLY A 769 7.79 0.89 6.19
CA GLY A 769 6.40 1.13 6.60
C GLY A 769 5.32 0.99 5.50
N LYS A 770 5.69 1.07 4.22
CA LYS A 770 4.76 0.91 3.08
C LYS A 770 4.49 -0.55 2.68
N GLN A 771 5.17 -1.53 3.27
CA GLN A 771 4.94 -2.95 2.96
C GLN A 771 3.65 -3.48 3.61
N LYS A 772 3.02 -4.50 2.99
CA LYS A 772 1.91 -5.24 3.62
C LYS A 772 2.35 -5.84 4.96
N GLN A 773 1.47 -5.79 5.97
CA GLN A 773 1.77 -6.21 7.35
C GLN A 773 2.38 -7.61 7.44
N GLN A 774 1.80 -8.58 6.74
CA GLN A 774 2.29 -9.96 6.74
C GLN A 774 3.72 -10.09 6.19
N LYS A 775 4.11 -9.30 5.16
CA LYS A 775 5.51 -9.28 4.73
C LYS A 775 6.41 -8.73 5.85
N ARG A 776 6.03 -7.61 6.49
CA ARG A 776 6.80 -7.01 7.58
C ARG A 776 7.01 -8.00 8.74
N THR A 777 5.95 -8.70 9.14
CA THR A 777 5.99 -9.72 10.19
C THR A 777 6.83 -10.93 9.77
N ASN A 778 6.64 -11.48 8.57
CA ASN A 778 7.40 -12.63 8.08
C ASN A 778 8.90 -12.30 7.98
N THR A 779 9.26 -11.20 7.32
CA THR A 779 10.66 -10.76 7.13
C THR A 779 11.34 -10.38 8.46
N PHE A 780 10.58 -9.88 9.44
CA PHE A 780 11.08 -9.67 10.80
C PHE A 780 11.45 -11.00 11.48
N PHE A 781 10.55 -11.99 11.49
CA PHE A 781 10.84 -13.30 12.10
C PHE A 781 11.92 -14.07 11.34
N GLU A 782 11.93 -14.01 10.01
CA GLU A 782 12.98 -14.55 9.13
C GLU A 782 14.36 -14.00 9.51
N PHE A 783 14.50 -12.67 9.62
CA PHE A 783 15.78 -12.05 10.02
C PHE A 783 16.11 -12.26 11.50
N SER A 784 15.11 -12.29 12.38
CA SER A 784 15.31 -12.55 13.82
C SER A 784 15.92 -13.94 14.01
N ASN A 785 15.34 -14.96 13.39
CA ASN A 785 15.73 -16.36 13.53
C ASN A 785 17.00 -16.73 12.72
N ALA A 786 17.40 -15.91 11.75
CA ALA A 786 18.61 -16.15 10.96
C ALA A 786 19.89 -15.83 11.77
N GLU A 787 20.87 -16.75 11.74
CA GLU A 787 22.21 -16.55 12.32
C GLU A 787 23.03 -15.49 11.55
N GLN A 788 22.78 -15.35 10.25
CA GLN A 788 23.52 -14.49 9.32
C GLN A 788 22.55 -13.87 8.31
N GLY A 789 22.85 -12.67 7.82
CA GLY A 789 22.01 -12.01 6.82
C GLY A 789 22.19 -10.50 6.80
N ILE A 790 21.49 -9.85 5.88
CA ILE A 790 21.49 -8.39 5.72
C ILE A 790 20.04 -7.91 5.67
N LEU A 791 19.65 -7.10 6.65
CA LEU A 791 18.38 -6.37 6.68
C LEU A 791 18.59 -4.93 6.21
N ILE A 792 17.71 -4.44 5.34
CA ILE A 792 17.67 -3.07 4.83
C ILE A 792 16.36 -2.45 5.30
N CYS A 793 16.43 -1.35 6.04
CA CYS A 793 15.24 -0.81 6.71
C CYS A 793 15.25 0.71 6.86
N THR A 794 14.06 1.27 7.12
CA THR A 794 13.94 2.62 7.69
C THR A 794 13.86 2.54 9.23
N ASP A 795 13.73 3.68 9.90
CA ASP A 795 13.55 3.78 11.36
C ASP A 795 12.34 3.03 11.94
N VAL A 796 11.50 2.42 11.10
CA VAL A 796 10.51 1.43 11.53
C VAL A 796 11.13 0.21 12.23
N ALA A 797 12.43 -0.06 12.01
CA ALA A 797 13.21 -1.08 12.71
C ALA A 797 14.06 -0.55 13.88
N ALA A 798 14.12 0.77 14.09
CA ALA A 798 15.10 1.37 15.01
C ALA A 798 14.68 1.34 16.48
N ARG A 799 13.38 1.21 16.80
CA ARG A 799 12.81 1.28 18.17
C ARG A 799 11.96 0.04 18.47
N GLY A 800 11.83 -0.33 19.75
CA GLY A 800 11.14 -1.55 20.19
C GLY A 800 11.87 -2.85 19.84
N LEU A 801 11.97 -3.16 18.54
CA LEU A 801 12.30 -4.48 17.99
C LEU A 801 13.56 -5.10 18.60
N ASP A 802 13.40 -6.28 19.18
CA ASP A 802 14.51 -7.13 19.59
C ASP A 802 14.89 -8.07 18.45
N ILE A 803 16.18 -8.04 18.09
CA ILE A 803 16.75 -8.85 17.03
C ILE A 803 18.06 -9.42 17.62
N PRO A 804 18.12 -10.72 17.94
CA PRO A 804 19.29 -11.28 18.61
C PRO A 804 20.51 -11.35 17.68
N ALA A 805 21.69 -11.24 18.28
CA ALA A 805 22.99 -11.48 17.66
C ALA A 805 23.32 -10.67 16.39
N VAL A 806 22.84 -9.42 16.27
CA VAL A 806 23.26 -8.51 15.19
C VAL A 806 24.70 -8.06 15.42
N ASP A 807 25.62 -8.32 14.48
CA ASP A 807 27.03 -7.92 14.60
C ASP A 807 27.28 -6.45 14.27
N PHE A 808 26.58 -5.93 13.26
CA PHE A 808 26.85 -4.61 12.67
C PHE A 808 25.57 -3.82 12.37
N ILE A 809 25.56 -2.57 12.83
CA ILE A 809 24.58 -1.54 12.44
C ILE A 809 25.25 -0.56 11.48
N VAL A 810 24.83 -0.56 10.23
CA VAL A 810 25.24 0.44 9.23
C VAL A 810 24.16 1.52 9.15
N GLN A 811 24.55 2.77 9.37
CA GLN A 811 23.68 3.92 9.13
C GLN A 811 24.12 4.52 7.79
N PHE A 812 23.53 4.01 6.70
CA PHE A 812 23.90 4.43 5.34
C PHE A 812 23.42 5.85 5.06
N ASP A 813 22.21 6.17 5.48
CA ASP A 813 21.74 7.54 5.66
C ASP A 813 21.80 7.91 7.15
N PRO A 814 22.19 9.14 7.51
CA PRO A 814 22.15 9.60 8.90
C PRO A 814 20.72 9.63 9.46
N PRO A 815 20.55 9.61 10.79
CA PRO A 815 19.24 9.75 11.44
C PRO A 815 18.84 11.23 11.60
N ASP A 816 17.53 11.49 11.55
CA ASP A 816 16.96 12.85 11.66
C ASP A 816 17.40 13.61 12.92
N ASN A 817 17.78 12.90 13.99
CA ASN A 817 18.24 13.45 15.25
C ASN A 817 19.10 12.43 16.04
N THR A 818 19.71 12.89 17.13
CA THR A 818 20.63 12.09 17.96
C THR A 818 19.95 11.00 18.81
N ARG A 819 18.65 11.08 19.11
CA ARG A 819 17.94 9.99 19.81
C ARG A 819 17.75 8.80 18.89
N ASP A 820 17.33 9.03 17.63
CA ASP A 820 17.24 7.95 16.63
C ASP A 820 18.60 7.30 16.32
N TYR A 821 19.72 8.04 16.38
CA TYR A 821 21.06 7.43 16.37
C TYR A 821 21.21 6.38 17.48
N ILE A 822 20.92 6.75 18.72
CA ILE A 822 21.06 5.87 19.90
C ILE A 822 20.14 4.64 19.77
N HIS A 823 18.90 4.82 19.31
CA HIS A 823 17.96 3.72 19.11
C HIS A 823 18.40 2.74 18.00
N ARG A 824 18.91 3.26 16.87
CA ARG A 824 19.47 2.47 15.76
C ARG A 824 20.65 1.62 16.21
N VAL A 825 21.64 2.21 16.90
CA VAL A 825 22.81 1.44 17.38
C VAL A 825 22.43 0.50 18.53
N GLY A 826 21.41 0.82 19.31
CA GLY A 826 20.77 -0.07 20.29
C GLY A 826 20.04 -1.29 19.71
N ARG A 827 20.20 -1.61 18.40
CA ARG A 827 19.82 -2.91 17.81
C ARG A 827 20.95 -3.96 17.83
N THR A 828 22.18 -3.57 18.19
CA THR A 828 23.31 -4.49 18.47
C THR A 828 23.74 -4.36 19.94
N ALA A 829 24.75 -5.13 20.38
CA ALA A 829 25.26 -5.15 21.76
C ALA A 829 24.15 -5.29 22.83
N ARG A 830 23.34 -6.35 22.70
CA ARG A 830 22.20 -6.65 23.57
C ARG A 830 22.49 -7.81 24.52
N GLY A 831 21.89 -7.78 25.71
CA GLY A 831 22.23 -8.68 26.81
C GLY A 831 23.49 -8.25 27.56
N ALA A 832 23.82 -8.94 28.67
CA ALA A 832 24.96 -8.57 29.52
C ALA A 832 26.32 -8.66 28.82
N ASP A 833 26.52 -9.73 28.02
CA ASP A 833 27.76 -10.00 27.29
C ASP A 833 27.70 -9.54 25.81
N GLY A 834 26.70 -8.73 25.46
CA GLY A 834 26.42 -8.31 24.10
C GLY A 834 27.55 -7.44 23.51
N ARG A 835 28.20 -7.93 22.46
CA ARG A 835 29.18 -7.14 21.67
C ARG A 835 28.58 -6.72 20.34
N GLY A 836 28.92 -5.51 19.89
CA GLY A 836 28.33 -4.92 18.70
C GLY A 836 29.20 -3.85 18.06
N ARG A 837 28.94 -3.57 16.77
CA ARG A 837 29.64 -2.52 16.02
C ARG A 837 28.64 -1.63 15.28
N SER A 838 28.92 -0.33 15.22
CA SER A 838 28.17 0.59 14.36
C SER A 838 29.07 1.41 13.44
N LEU A 839 28.59 1.65 12.22
CA LEU A 839 29.27 2.44 11.19
C LEU A 839 28.30 3.48 10.59
N LEU A 840 28.57 4.75 10.86
CA LEU A 840 27.83 5.89 10.29
C LEU A 840 28.50 6.39 9.00
N PHE A 841 27.75 6.51 7.91
CA PHE A 841 28.22 7.12 6.67
C PHE A 841 27.94 8.62 6.71
N LEU A 842 28.96 9.46 6.47
CA LEU A 842 28.83 10.91 6.38
C LEU A 842 29.49 11.43 5.10
N GLN A 843 28.87 12.39 4.43
CA GLN A 843 29.53 13.25 3.45
C GLN A 843 30.39 14.33 4.13
N PRO A 844 31.37 14.93 3.45
CA PRO A 844 32.19 16.02 4.01
C PRO A 844 31.40 17.24 4.53
N ASN A 845 30.20 17.50 4.01
CA ASN A 845 29.29 18.55 4.53
C ASN A 845 28.46 18.11 5.75
N GLU A 846 28.35 16.80 6.03
CA GLU A 846 27.53 16.22 7.11
C GLU A 846 28.28 16.14 8.45
N VAL A 847 29.58 16.45 8.45
CA VAL A 847 30.51 16.40 9.61
C VAL A 847 30.00 17.15 10.85
N GLY A 848 29.19 18.20 10.66
CA GLY A 848 28.56 18.93 11.77
C GLY A 848 27.74 18.04 12.73
N PHE A 849 27.20 16.91 12.24
CA PHE A 849 26.47 15.95 13.07
C PHE A 849 27.31 15.34 14.20
N LEU A 850 28.63 15.19 14.00
CA LEU A 850 29.55 14.68 15.03
C LEU A 850 29.57 15.57 16.29
N SER A 851 29.33 16.88 16.14
CA SER A 851 29.23 17.81 17.27
C SER A 851 27.96 17.56 18.10
N HIS A 852 26.86 17.20 17.46
CA HIS A 852 25.62 16.82 18.14
C HIS A 852 25.76 15.48 18.88
N LEU A 853 26.43 14.48 18.27
CA LEU A 853 26.76 13.21 18.93
C LEU A 853 27.65 13.42 20.18
N LYS A 854 28.70 14.25 20.05
CA LYS A 854 29.58 14.60 21.17
C LYS A 854 28.83 15.30 22.31
N THR A 855 27.92 16.21 21.97
CA THR A 855 27.04 16.90 22.95
C THR A 855 26.15 15.92 23.70
N ALA A 856 25.63 14.90 23.02
CA ALA A 856 24.82 13.84 23.61
C ALA A 856 25.62 12.72 24.30
N ARG A 857 26.90 12.93 24.63
CA ARG A 857 27.80 11.93 25.25
C ARG A 857 27.91 10.62 24.46
N VAL A 858 27.93 10.70 23.13
CA VAL A 858 28.16 9.56 22.22
C VAL A 858 29.56 9.64 21.61
N PRO A 859 30.54 8.84 22.06
CA PRO A 859 31.87 8.78 21.45
C PRO A 859 31.83 7.98 20.14
N VAL A 860 32.47 8.51 19.10
CA VAL A 860 32.61 7.86 17.79
C VAL A 860 34.02 8.04 17.24
N VAL A 861 34.56 7.01 16.59
CA VAL A 861 35.92 6.96 16.03
C VAL A 861 35.86 6.98 14.50
N GLU A 862 36.84 7.59 13.83
CA GLU A 862 36.92 7.54 12.36
C GLU A 862 37.48 6.18 11.89
N PHE A 863 36.78 5.55 10.93
CA PHE A 863 37.24 4.34 10.25
C PHE A 863 37.69 4.67 8.83
N ASP A 864 39.00 4.67 8.59
CA ASP A 864 39.54 4.68 7.23
C ASP A 864 39.19 3.37 6.49
N PHE A 865 38.80 3.50 5.23
CA PHE A 865 38.43 2.41 4.34
C PHE A 865 39.44 2.34 3.18
N PRO A 866 40.41 1.41 3.21
CA PRO A 866 41.46 1.33 2.20
C PRO A 866 40.87 1.20 0.79
N THR A 867 41.14 2.21 -0.05
CA THR A 867 40.66 2.32 -1.44
C THR A 867 40.92 1.06 -2.27
N ASN A 868 42.06 0.42 -2.04
CA ASN A 868 42.47 -0.87 -2.63
C ASN A 868 41.51 -2.05 -2.35
N LYS A 869 40.53 -1.89 -1.46
CA LYS A 869 39.51 -2.92 -1.11
C LYS A 869 38.11 -2.59 -1.63
N ILE A 870 37.94 -1.47 -2.34
CA ILE A 870 36.66 -1.05 -2.92
C ILE A 870 36.45 -1.75 -4.27
N LYS A 871 35.34 -2.48 -4.44
CA LYS A 871 35.02 -3.16 -5.71
C LYS A 871 34.54 -2.14 -6.75
N ASN A 872 35.21 -2.05 -7.90
CA ASN A 872 34.81 -1.13 -8.99
C ASN A 872 33.60 -1.67 -9.78
N VAL A 873 32.40 -1.56 -9.19
CA VAL A 873 31.13 -1.98 -9.80
C VAL A 873 30.35 -0.87 -10.50
N GLN A 874 30.83 0.38 -10.46
CA GLN A 874 30.08 1.55 -10.94
C GLN A 874 29.64 1.42 -12.41
N SER A 875 30.55 0.98 -13.29
CA SER A 875 30.23 0.80 -14.72
C SER A 875 29.30 -0.39 -15.01
N GLN A 876 29.12 -1.31 -14.07
CA GLN A 876 28.11 -2.37 -14.13
C GLN A 876 26.75 -1.85 -13.65
N LEU A 877 26.76 -1.05 -12.57
CA LEU A 877 25.60 -0.36 -12.00
C LEU A 877 24.86 0.49 -13.05
N GLU A 878 25.60 1.38 -13.71
CA GLU A 878 25.09 2.29 -14.74
C GLU A 878 24.54 1.53 -15.96
N LYS A 879 25.19 0.42 -16.35
CA LYS A 879 24.72 -0.45 -17.45
C LYS A 879 23.46 -1.25 -17.08
N LEU A 880 23.33 -1.68 -15.82
CA LEU A 880 22.16 -2.40 -15.33
C LEU A 880 20.94 -1.48 -15.28
N ILE A 881 21.10 -0.28 -14.69
CA ILE A 881 20.04 0.73 -14.53
C ILE A 881 19.71 1.42 -15.87
N GLY A 882 20.67 1.51 -16.80
CA GLY A 882 20.43 1.92 -18.17
C GLY A 882 19.59 0.93 -19.00
N LYS A 883 19.61 -0.36 -18.66
CA LYS A 883 18.89 -1.43 -19.39
C LYS A 883 17.57 -1.85 -18.74
N ASN A 884 17.50 -1.95 -17.42
CA ASN A 884 16.31 -2.42 -16.71
C ASN A 884 15.36 -1.25 -16.41
N TYR A 885 14.30 -1.10 -17.21
CA TYR A 885 13.30 -0.05 -17.05
C TYR A 885 12.67 0.01 -15.65
N TYR A 886 12.34 -1.13 -15.04
CA TYR A 886 11.71 -1.17 -13.71
C TYR A 886 12.67 -0.67 -12.63
N LEU A 887 13.91 -1.16 -12.65
CA LEU A 887 14.96 -0.72 -11.72
C LEU A 887 15.32 0.76 -11.95
N GLN A 888 15.25 1.26 -13.20
CA GLN A 888 15.45 2.68 -13.50
C GLN A 888 14.36 3.58 -12.95
N GLN A 889 13.09 3.15 -12.97
CA GLN A 889 12.00 3.92 -12.35
C GLN A 889 12.10 3.87 -10.82
N SER A 890 12.41 2.69 -10.25
CA SER A 890 12.68 2.52 -8.81
C SER A 890 13.82 3.44 -8.34
N ALA A 891 14.91 3.54 -9.11
CA ALA A 891 16.02 4.46 -8.86
C ALA A 891 15.60 5.95 -8.88
N LYS A 892 14.70 6.35 -9.79
CA LYS A 892 14.20 7.74 -9.87
C LYS A 892 13.29 8.09 -8.70
N GLU A 893 12.40 7.16 -8.33
CA GLU A 893 11.56 7.28 -7.14
C GLU A 893 12.42 7.40 -5.88
N ALA A 894 13.45 6.56 -5.74
CA ALA A 894 14.38 6.56 -4.62
C ALA A 894 15.20 7.85 -4.54
N PHE A 895 15.82 8.30 -5.65
CA PHE A 895 16.58 9.55 -5.73
C PHE A 895 15.72 10.76 -5.35
N LYS A 896 14.50 10.88 -5.91
CA LYS A 896 13.56 11.94 -5.55
C LYS A 896 13.18 11.89 -4.06
N SER A 897 12.91 10.70 -3.53
CA SER A 897 12.55 10.54 -2.11
C SER A 897 13.70 10.81 -1.14
N TYR A 898 14.95 10.49 -1.50
CA TYR A 898 16.14 10.84 -0.74
C TYR A 898 16.31 12.37 -0.66
N LEU A 899 16.20 13.08 -1.79
CA LEU A 899 16.27 14.56 -1.79
C LEU A 899 15.15 15.20 -0.96
N HIS A 900 13.93 14.64 -0.99
CA HIS A 900 12.84 15.12 -0.11
C HIS A 900 13.11 14.84 1.37
N ALA A 901 13.62 13.66 1.73
CA ALA A 901 13.98 13.35 3.12
C ALA A 901 15.06 14.30 3.66
N TYR A 902 16.09 14.58 2.86
CA TYR A 902 17.14 15.55 3.16
C TYR A 902 16.58 16.98 3.30
N ALA A 903 15.57 17.36 2.50
CA ALA A 903 14.89 18.65 2.61
C ALA A 903 14.03 18.79 3.88
N SER A 904 13.46 17.69 4.38
CA SER A 904 12.66 17.67 5.60
C SER A 904 13.48 17.53 6.90
N HIS A 905 14.77 17.21 6.79
CA HIS A 905 15.64 16.88 7.92
C HIS A 905 15.63 17.96 9.02
N SER A 906 15.58 17.55 10.30
CA SER A 906 15.42 18.49 11.42
C SER A 906 16.62 19.45 11.57
N LEU A 907 17.84 18.90 11.57
CA LEU A 907 19.11 19.62 11.65
C LEU A 907 19.51 20.30 10.32
N ARG A 908 18.68 21.21 9.82
CA ARG A 908 18.90 21.97 8.55
C ARG A 908 20.21 22.75 8.47
N SER A 909 20.85 23.04 9.60
CA SER A 909 22.18 23.67 9.68
C SER A 909 23.31 22.76 9.17
N VAL A 910 23.14 21.45 9.33
CA VAL A 910 24.07 20.40 8.86
C VAL A 910 23.61 19.85 7.51
N TYR A 911 22.33 19.49 7.41
CA TYR A 911 21.74 18.82 6.25
C TYR A 911 21.04 19.83 5.34
N ASP A 912 21.85 20.50 4.52
CA ASP A 912 21.42 21.53 3.58
C ASP A 912 21.41 20.98 2.13
N VAL A 913 20.21 20.84 1.56
CA VAL A 913 20.00 20.35 0.19
C VAL A 913 20.70 21.24 -0.85
N HIS A 914 20.82 22.55 -0.61
CA HIS A 914 21.46 23.47 -1.54
C HIS A 914 22.98 23.29 -1.61
N LYS A 915 23.57 22.55 -0.66
CA LYS A 915 25.00 22.17 -0.65
C LYS A 915 25.26 20.78 -1.24
N LEU A 916 24.23 20.03 -1.65
CA LEU A 916 24.40 18.72 -2.28
C LEU A 916 24.81 18.84 -3.75
N ASP A 917 25.90 18.14 -4.10
CA ASP A 917 26.29 17.91 -5.49
C ASP A 917 25.34 16.88 -6.13
N LEU A 918 24.26 17.39 -6.74
CA LEU A 918 23.20 16.54 -7.33
C LEU A 918 23.73 15.60 -8.43
N ALA A 919 24.86 15.89 -9.07
CA ALA A 919 25.47 15.00 -10.05
C ALA A 919 26.16 13.81 -9.36
N LYS A 920 26.94 14.06 -8.29
CA LYS A 920 27.53 12.99 -7.48
C LYS A 920 26.49 12.15 -6.75
N VAL A 921 25.41 12.76 -6.26
CA VAL A 921 24.27 12.03 -5.67
C VAL A 921 23.58 11.18 -6.75
N ALA A 922 23.28 11.72 -7.94
CA ALA A 922 22.66 10.92 -9.00
C ALA A 922 23.50 9.70 -9.42
N LYS A 923 24.83 9.86 -9.43
CA LYS A 923 25.80 8.78 -9.68
C LYS A 923 25.77 7.68 -8.61
N SER A 924 25.42 7.99 -7.35
CA SER A 924 25.22 7.00 -6.28
C SER A 924 23.92 6.19 -6.37
N PHE A 925 22.98 6.65 -7.20
CA PHE A 925 21.81 5.91 -7.68
C PHE A 925 22.03 5.34 -9.10
N GLY A 926 23.28 5.30 -9.57
CA GLY A 926 23.69 4.71 -10.85
C GLY A 926 23.21 5.45 -12.10
N PHE A 927 22.88 6.75 -12.00
CA PHE A 927 22.60 7.58 -13.16
C PHE A 927 23.87 8.25 -13.69
N THR A 928 24.05 8.25 -15.01
CA THR A 928 25.11 9.01 -15.69
C THR A 928 24.80 10.51 -15.82
N THR A 929 23.52 10.89 -15.74
CA THR A 929 23.05 12.28 -15.71
C THR A 929 21.94 12.43 -14.67
N PRO A 930 21.87 13.54 -13.91
CA PRO A 930 20.88 13.70 -12.86
C PRO A 930 19.45 13.75 -13.46
N PRO A 931 18.51 12.91 -12.99
CA PRO A 931 17.13 13.00 -13.45
C PRO A 931 16.50 14.31 -12.96
N ARG A 932 15.64 14.93 -13.77
CA ARG A 932 14.91 16.13 -13.36
C ARG A 932 14.00 15.81 -12.17
N VAL A 933 14.14 16.59 -11.10
CA VAL A 933 13.29 16.54 -9.92
C VAL A 933 12.84 17.96 -9.60
N ASP A 934 11.54 18.22 -9.73
CA ASP A 934 10.94 19.45 -9.23
C ASP A 934 10.88 19.40 -7.70
N VAL A 935 11.97 19.84 -7.06
CA VAL A 935 12.01 20.06 -5.61
C VAL A 935 11.42 21.44 -5.34
N SER A 936 10.19 21.49 -4.79
CA SER A 936 9.45 22.72 -4.51
C SER A 936 10.00 23.49 -3.30
N LEU A 937 11.22 24.02 -3.43
CA LEU A 937 11.93 24.80 -2.42
C LEU A 937 11.48 26.27 -2.45
N GLY A 938 10.36 26.58 -1.77
CA GLY A 938 9.88 27.97 -1.68
C GLY A 938 8.67 28.20 -0.78
N ALA A 939 8.91 28.40 0.53
CA ALA A 939 7.94 28.99 1.47
C ALA A 939 8.56 29.48 2.80
N SER A 940 9.64 28.85 3.27
CA SER A 940 10.18 29.07 4.64
C SER A 940 11.29 30.14 4.75
N MET A 941 11.70 30.78 3.66
CA MET A 941 12.80 31.76 3.63
C MET A 941 12.28 33.14 3.22
N GLY A 942 11.62 33.83 4.16
CA GLY A 942 11.04 35.15 3.91
C GLY A 942 10.65 35.88 5.19
N LYS A 943 11.51 36.84 5.59
CA LYS A 943 11.33 37.76 6.75
C LYS A 943 11.29 37.07 8.12
N SER A 944 12.46 36.96 8.73
CA SER A 944 12.54 37.14 10.19
C SER A 944 11.92 38.50 10.53
N LYS A 945 10.85 38.50 11.32
CA LYS A 945 10.30 39.70 11.96
C LYS A 945 10.44 39.50 13.46
N VAL A 946 11.24 40.36 14.10
CA VAL A 946 11.46 40.33 15.55
C VAL A 946 10.12 40.41 16.27
N GLN A 947 9.77 39.36 17.00
CA GLN A 947 8.47 39.23 17.66
C GLN A 947 8.49 39.98 19.00
N GLY A 948 8.33 41.30 18.93
CA GLY A 948 8.20 42.15 20.12
C GLY A 948 6.97 41.77 20.94
N ARG A 949 7.17 41.55 22.26
CA ARG A 949 6.08 41.34 23.24
C ARG A 949 5.00 42.42 23.10
N ARG A 950 3.73 42.03 23.12
CA ARG A 950 2.61 42.88 23.56
C ARG A 950 1.49 42.04 24.16
N SER A 951 0.72 42.67 25.04
CA SER A 951 -0.14 42.02 26.04
C SER A 951 -1.44 41.42 25.48
N TYR A 952 -2.07 40.59 26.32
CA TYR A 952 -3.50 40.25 26.23
C TYR A 952 -4.38 41.50 26.00
N GLY A 953 -5.41 41.34 25.17
CA GLY A 953 -6.47 42.33 24.96
C GLY A 953 -7.84 41.76 25.34
N SER A 954 -8.68 42.57 25.98
CA SER A 954 -9.98 42.18 26.53
C SER A 954 -11.10 42.09 25.49
N GLN A 955 -12.14 41.31 25.80
CA GLN A 955 -13.38 41.22 25.01
C GLN A 955 -14.08 42.59 24.84
N PRO A 956 -14.73 42.86 23.69
CA PRO A 956 -15.55 44.05 23.50
C PRO A 956 -16.97 43.86 24.08
N ARG A 957 -17.46 44.87 24.82
CA ARG A 957 -18.88 44.95 25.25
C ARG A 957 -19.80 45.22 24.05
N GLN A 958 -20.93 44.53 23.97
CA GLN A 958 -22.07 44.98 23.17
C GLN A 958 -22.83 46.10 23.89
N THR A 959 -23.33 47.08 23.13
CA THR A 959 -24.25 48.12 23.63
C THR A 959 -25.37 48.34 22.61
N LEU A 960 -26.59 47.95 22.98
CA LEU A 960 -27.80 48.26 22.22
C LEU A 960 -28.84 48.93 23.13
N LYS A 961 -29.08 50.21 22.88
CA LYS A 961 -30.37 50.87 23.11
C LYS A 961 -30.93 51.18 21.71
N GLY A 962 -32.21 50.99 21.41
CA GLY A 962 -33.33 50.56 22.24
C GLY A 962 -34.52 51.50 22.04
N GLY A 963 -35.64 51.00 21.52
CA GLY A 963 -36.84 51.82 21.34
C GLY A 963 -37.95 51.16 20.53
N ARG A 964 -39.12 51.03 21.17
CA ARG A 964 -40.50 50.97 20.65
C ARG A 964 -40.77 49.98 19.48
N ARG A 965 -41.77 49.11 19.59
CA ARG A 965 -43.08 49.36 20.21
C ARG A 965 -43.61 48.15 20.96
#